data_AF-U2RTH8-F1
#
_entry.id   AF-U2RTH8-F1
#
_cell.length_a   1.000
_cell.length_b   1.000
_cell.length_c   1.000
_cell.angle_alpha   90.00
_cell.angle_beta   90.00
_cell.angle_gamma   90.00
#
_symmetry.space_group_name_H-M   'P 1'
#
loop_
_entity.id
_entity.type
_entity.pdbx_description
1 polymer ?
#
loop_
_entity_poly.entity_id
_entity_poly.type
_entity_poly.pdbx_seq_one_letter_code
_entity_poly.pdbx_strand_id
1 'polypeptide(L)'
;MLLGVSIFSVLVTGVIGYVNATDSLKEAALKQLTSVRETRAAEIERVFANVRSAVVLGSSNQSAIDASAAFNDAFAQLGTATLPPARSQALDAFYADTFVPALDKRSENTYSADGFTPEGAGAYLQSYYTAPYKLDYDKAIAQTDAGDGSAWSAANARYNHYFSDLVTNLNFDDALLLNTQGDVVYSAYKGTDLGTNVLTGPYKNSLLSTAYQQVLTTNTLDATVTTDFERYLPSLGVPTIWVVSPVGQDGKLSGVLAFQINIDTINNVMTGNEGWAKQGLGSTGEVYIAGPDKTMRSASRLLIQDPKAYEQQAIAAGTPPAVAKRIVDVKGTVLLQPVNTVAVNNALKGKTGTSIGASYVGKENLAAYAPLDVQGLNWVIVAREDTSEAFAPAADFTRNLVLSTAALVLVVCLLSLLLAQVFLRPLRRLLDAVKRVAAGEVGVQVDTKSRDEIADLGAAFNDMSRSLQVKADLLEAEQEEHERLLLTLMPEGVAKRYRQGDETIAEDHQDVTVLFADIAGFDDYARGKDSAESLALLNSIVRSFDEAAEKHGVERVRTTRQEGYLASCGLTVPRVDNARRMVEFAIAMQGILDRYGAQNGIELKLRAGIDSGTVTSGLVGRTSVVYDMWGDAVNLAHRVQDVSSSPGIYLTQRVVDSSRIPSATPIRECWRRRPVACGSGASMRRRRVSDITGQPWFWPALIIVIGLPVVLLVLTELIAWMTRRGNPAAKIVRLVRNYVLPLGALLILLSQVDLGSRDVTSTKVVATVFGFLLILVLLNGLNVALFATADRGSWRARIPSIFVDIVRLLLIVICLAVLFAWVWGADVGGLFTALGVSSIVIGLALQNAVGPIVSGLFLLFEQPFRLGDWLDTGSVRGRVIEVNWRAVHIDTGNGIQIVPNGSLADASFTNLSKAPGPFLLSSTLTFTTDDAPQDVVRLLRTVAAELPMLARGASPAAYPVGGGKYQIDIPVDSPSQGDQTLALFLTWLWYAARRAELHLDGDLTDDYRTPERLRELLARVAATLHIAEDEVEEFASRATLERYGAGETIQRAGGIPDSTGVIAVGEARLDAVAEDGSLLPLGQLGVNDYIGLTALTGEKLFTSVVALTDVTLVTVPVPVLEELVRRRPLLAREIGQTIDNRKAMAERAGGDVSETRGLRR
;
A
#
# COMPACT_ATOMS: atom_id res chain seq x y z
N MET A 1 -0.31 -26.29 22.59
CA MET A 1 0.68 -25.51 21.82
C MET A 1 0.07 -24.84 20.59
N LEU A 2 -0.39 -25.59 19.57
CA LEU A 2 -0.83 -25.05 18.26
C LEU A 2 -1.63 -23.72 18.34
N LEU A 3 -2.73 -23.69 19.09
CA LEU A 3 -3.54 -22.47 19.29
C LEU A 3 -2.72 -21.23 19.72
N GLY A 4 -1.75 -21.39 20.62
CA GLY A 4 -0.88 -20.30 21.07
C GLY A 4 0.10 -19.84 19.99
N VAL A 5 0.58 -20.75 19.14
CA VAL A 5 1.43 -20.41 17.98
C VAL A 5 0.61 -19.64 16.94
N SER A 6 -0.62 -20.08 16.66
CA SER A 6 -1.54 -19.38 15.75
C SER A 6 -1.89 -17.98 16.23
N ILE A 7 -2.25 -17.82 17.52
CA ILE A 7 -2.55 -16.51 18.12
C ILE A 7 -1.31 -15.60 18.11
N PHE A 8 -0.12 -16.12 18.44
CA PHE A 8 1.12 -15.35 18.40
C PHE A 8 1.47 -14.89 16.98
N SER A 9 1.32 -15.76 15.98
CA SER A 9 1.54 -15.41 14.57
C SER A 9 0.61 -14.28 14.12
N VAL A 10 -0.70 -14.40 14.41
CA VAL A 10 -1.70 -13.37 14.10
C VAL A 10 -1.38 -12.04 14.80
N LEU A 11 -0.95 -12.06 16.06
CA LEU A 11 -0.49 -10.85 16.77
C LEU A 11 0.73 -10.19 16.11
N VAL A 12 1.75 -10.97 15.75
CA VAL A 12 2.96 -10.46 15.08
C VAL A 12 2.63 -9.87 13.71
N THR A 13 1.81 -10.54 12.91
CA THR A 13 1.33 -10.00 11.62
C THR A 13 0.52 -8.72 11.81
N GLY A 14 -0.36 -8.66 12.82
CA GLY A 14 -1.13 -7.45 13.15
C GLY A 14 -0.25 -6.26 13.54
N VAL A 15 0.77 -6.47 14.38
CA VAL A 15 1.72 -5.41 14.79
C VAL A 15 2.54 -4.92 13.60
N ILE A 16 3.05 -5.82 12.75
CA ILE A 16 3.81 -5.44 11.54
C ILE A 16 2.91 -4.68 10.55
N GLY A 17 1.67 -5.14 10.36
CA GLY A 17 0.68 -4.48 9.51
C GLY A 17 0.32 -3.08 9.99
N TYR A 18 0.12 -2.91 11.31
CA TYR A 18 -0.11 -1.60 11.93
C TYR A 18 1.05 -0.63 11.67
N VAL A 19 2.29 -1.00 12.03
CA VAL A 19 3.46 -0.12 11.87
C VAL A 19 3.63 0.30 10.41
N ASN A 20 3.67 -0.66 9.50
CA ASN A 20 3.85 -0.38 8.07
C ASN A 20 2.73 0.51 7.49
N ALA A 21 1.48 0.31 7.90
CA ALA A 21 0.36 1.15 7.47
C ALA A 21 0.45 2.57 8.04
N THR A 22 0.77 2.73 9.33
CA THR A 22 0.90 4.05 9.96
C THR A 22 2.00 4.90 9.34
N ASP A 23 3.18 4.32 9.08
CA ASP A 23 4.28 5.03 8.42
C ASP A 23 3.96 5.34 6.94
N SER A 24 3.30 4.43 6.22
CA SER A 24 2.91 4.66 4.82
C SER A 24 1.88 5.78 4.68
N LEU A 25 0.86 5.83 5.55
CA LEU A 25 -0.15 6.89 5.57
C LEU A 25 0.45 8.24 5.95
N LYS A 26 1.39 8.24 6.91
CA LYS A 26 2.17 9.42 7.30
C LYS A 26 2.99 9.99 6.15
N GLU A 27 3.68 9.14 5.40
CA GLU A 27 4.47 9.56 4.24
C GLU A 27 3.58 10.07 3.10
N ALA A 28 2.39 9.47 2.90
CA ALA A 28 1.40 9.94 1.94
C ALA A 28 0.88 11.34 2.28
N ALA A 29 0.45 11.59 3.52
CA ALA A 29 -0.02 12.91 3.96
C ALA A 29 1.07 13.99 3.83
N LEU A 30 2.32 13.67 4.21
CA LEU A 30 3.45 14.59 4.03
C LEU A 30 3.78 14.87 2.55
N LYS A 31 3.65 13.88 1.66
CA LYS A 31 3.78 14.08 0.21
C LYS A 31 2.67 14.94 -0.38
N GLN A 32 1.42 14.74 0.07
CA GLN A 32 0.27 15.55 -0.32
C GLN A 32 0.46 17.02 0.08
N LEU A 33 0.83 17.30 1.35
CA LEU A 33 1.15 18.65 1.80
C LEU A 33 2.34 19.26 1.04
N THR A 34 3.36 18.46 0.69
CA THR A 34 4.51 18.92 -0.10
C THR A 34 4.09 19.31 -1.53
N SER A 35 3.25 18.49 -2.18
CA SER A 35 2.74 18.77 -3.52
C SER A 35 1.85 20.00 -3.55
N VAL A 36 0.93 20.17 -2.58
CA VAL A 36 0.09 21.37 -2.50
C VAL A 36 0.93 22.62 -2.22
N ARG A 37 1.93 22.53 -1.34
CA ARG A 37 2.92 23.61 -1.13
C ARG A 37 3.64 24.00 -2.43
N GLU A 38 4.01 23.04 -3.26
CA GLU A 38 4.73 23.27 -4.52
C GLU A 38 3.85 23.94 -5.58
N THR A 39 2.61 23.47 -5.74
CA THR A 39 1.62 24.15 -6.58
C THR A 39 1.38 25.59 -6.14
N ARG A 40 1.17 25.82 -4.83
CA ARG A 40 0.92 27.16 -4.28
C ARG A 40 2.12 28.09 -4.32
N ALA A 41 3.35 27.58 -4.23
CA ALA A 41 4.56 28.36 -4.44
C ALA A 41 4.64 28.86 -5.89
N ALA A 42 4.59 27.94 -6.86
CA ALA A 42 4.69 28.25 -8.29
C ALA A 42 3.50 29.07 -8.85
N GLU A 43 2.38 29.13 -8.13
CA GLU A 43 1.30 30.08 -8.41
C GLU A 43 1.61 31.50 -7.89
N ILE A 44 2.08 31.65 -6.66
CA ILE A 44 2.46 32.96 -6.10
C ILE A 44 3.65 33.56 -6.84
N GLU A 45 4.69 32.78 -7.09
CA GLU A 45 5.91 33.22 -7.80
C GLU A 45 5.55 33.72 -9.21
N ARG A 46 4.63 33.02 -9.89
CA ARG A 46 4.06 33.42 -11.19
C ARG A 46 3.14 34.64 -11.11
N VAL A 47 2.34 34.79 -10.06
CA VAL A 47 1.54 36.02 -9.83
C VAL A 47 2.44 37.24 -9.69
N PHE A 48 3.51 37.16 -8.88
CA PHE A 48 4.46 38.27 -8.73
C PHE A 48 5.27 38.53 -10.01
N ALA A 49 5.64 37.49 -10.77
CA ALA A 49 6.26 37.66 -12.08
C ALA A 49 5.32 38.40 -13.06
N ASN A 50 4.06 37.94 -13.19
CA ASN A 50 3.06 38.56 -14.05
C ASN A 50 2.78 40.01 -13.66
N VAL A 51 2.63 40.30 -12.36
CA VAL A 51 2.46 41.67 -11.84
C VAL A 51 3.65 42.54 -12.25
N ARG A 52 4.89 42.08 -12.04
CA ARG A 52 6.08 42.87 -12.41
C ARG A 52 6.16 43.13 -13.92
N SER A 53 5.85 42.15 -14.76
CA SER A 53 5.76 42.34 -16.21
C SER A 53 4.68 43.36 -16.59
N ALA A 54 3.50 43.29 -15.98
CA ALA A 54 2.43 44.26 -16.21
C ALA A 54 2.81 45.68 -15.76
N VAL A 55 3.50 45.82 -14.63
CA VAL A 55 3.99 47.12 -14.13
C VAL A 55 5.05 47.73 -15.04
N VAL A 56 6.00 46.94 -15.58
CA VAL A 56 7.00 47.44 -16.56
C VAL A 56 6.35 47.84 -17.88
N LEU A 57 5.39 47.04 -18.37
CA LEU A 57 4.62 47.37 -19.59
C LEU A 57 3.72 48.60 -19.40
N GLY A 58 3.30 48.87 -18.15
CA GLY A 58 2.63 50.12 -17.76
C GLY A 58 3.59 51.31 -17.76
N SER A 59 4.68 51.23 -17.00
CA SER A 59 5.62 52.35 -16.80
C SER A 59 6.36 52.78 -18.08
N SER A 60 6.56 51.85 -19.02
CA SER A 60 7.18 52.11 -20.33
C SER A 60 6.20 52.52 -21.45
N ASN A 61 4.89 52.58 -21.17
CA ASN A 61 3.90 52.97 -22.17
C ASN A 61 3.96 54.48 -22.47
N GLN A 62 3.81 54.89 -23.73
CA GLN A 62 3.76 56.32 -24.09
C GLN A 62 2.66 57.08 -23.33
N SER A 63 1.53 56.44 -23.02
CA SER A 63 0.45 57.04 -22.22
C SER A 63 0.90 57.38 -20.80
N ALA A 64 1.75 56.54 -20.18
CA ALA A 64 2.30 56.80 -18.86
C ALA A 64 3.38 57.90 -18.89
N ILE A 65 4.19 57.94 -19.96
CA ILE A 65 5.23 58.96 -20.16
C ILE A 65 4.60 60.34 -20.42
N ASP A 66 3.61 60.42 -21.31
CA ASP A 66 2.85 61.64 -21.62
C ASP A 66 2.06 62.15 -20.40
N ALA A 67 1.45 61.24 -19.63
CA ALA A 67 0.76 61.57 -18.39
C ALA A 67 1.74 62.07 -17.31
N SER A 68 2.91 61.43 -17.16
CA SER A 68 3.98 61.86 -16.25
C SER A 68 4.41 63.29 -16.54
N ALA A 69 4.69 63.64 -17.80
CA ALA A 69 4.98 65.01 -18.20
C ALA A 69 3.82 65.98 -17.86
N ALA A 70 2.59 65.64 -18.26
CA ALA A 70 1.44 66.51 -18.08
C ALA A 70 1.07 66.75 -16.60
N PHE A 71 1.10 65.71 -15.76
CA PHE A 71 0.82 65.83 -14.33
C PHE A 71 1.95 66.57 -13.58
N ASN A 72 3.22 66.36 -13.95
CA ASN A 72 4.35 67.12 -13.39
C ASN A 72 4.20 68.63 -13.65
N ASP A 73 3.97 69.02 -14.92
CA ASP A 73 3.83 70.43 -15.31
C ASP A 73 2.58 71.08 -14.69
N ALA A 74 1.48 70.34 -14.58
CA ALA A 74 0.25 70.81 -13.95
C ALA A 74 0.38 70.96 -12.43
N PHE A 75 1.05 70.02 -11.75
CA PHE A 75 1.31 70.07 -10.32
C PHE A 75 2.21 71.27 -9.95
N ALA A 76 3.24 71.54 -10.77
CA ALA A 76 4.10 72.70 -10.61
C ALA A 76 3.34 74.04 -10.69
N GLN A 77 2.34 74.15 -11.58
CA GLN A 77 1.47 75.33 -11.67
C GLN A 77 0.61 75.50 -10.40
N LEU A 78 0.01 74.41 -9.91
CA LEU A 78 -0.82 74.41 -8.71
C LEU A 78 -0.05 74.77 -7.43
N GLY A 79 1.27 74.64 -7.41
CA GLY A 79 2.12 75.08 -6.29
C GLY A 79 2.04 76.57 -5.96
N THR A 80 1.45 77.39 -6.85
CA THR A 80 1.19 78.83 -6.65
C THR A 80 -0.30 79.20 -6.60
N ALA A 81 -1.20 78.22 -6.71
CA ALA A 81 -2.64 78.46 -6.73
C ALA A 81 -3.19 78.81 -5.34
N THR A 82 -4.10 79.78 -5.27
CA THR A 82 -4.76 80.16 -4.01
C THR A 82 -6.06 79.39 -3.82
N LEU A 83 -6.24 78.82 -2.62
CA LEU A 83 -7.41 77.99 -2.33
C LEU A 83 -8.59 78.84 -1.82
N PRO A 84 -9.83 78.61 -2.32
CA PRO A 84 -11.02 79.25 -1.73
C PRO A 84 -11.16 78.88 -0.25
N PRO A 85 -11.44 79.82 0.68
CA PRO A 85 -11.52 79.52 2.12
C PRO A 85 -12.49 78.39 2.48
N ALA A 86 -13.61 78.27 1.76
CA ALA A 86 -14.57 77.18 1.93
C ALA A 86 -14.05 75.80 1.49
N ARG A 87 -13.10 75.74 0.54
CA ARG A 87 -12.40 74.51 0.14
C ARG A 87 -11.33 74.11 1.16
N SER A 88 -10.60 75.09 1.71
CA SER A 88 -9.66 74.85 2.83
C SER A 88 -10.40 74.26 4.03
N GLN A 89 -11.45 74.95 4.51
CA GLN A 89 -12.23 74.48 5.66
C GLN A 89 -12.87 73.10 5.45
N ALA A 90 -13.23 72.75 4.21
CA ALA A 90 -13.73 71.41 3.87
C ALA A 90 -12.64 70.33 3.87
N LEU A 91 -11.40 70.67 3.54
CA LEU A 91 -10.23 69.78 3.64
C LEU A 91 -9.83 69.56 5.11
N ASP A 92 -9.79 70.64 5.89
CA ASP A 92 -9.50 70.61 7.34
C ASP A 92 -10.53 69.72 8.07
N ALA A 93 -11.81 69.91 7.79
CA ALA A 93 -12.90 69.09 8.32
C ALA A 93 -12.88 67.64 7.81
N PHE A 94 -12.44 67.38 6.56
CA PHE A 94 -12.23 66.01 6.10
C PHE A 94 -11.14 65.29 6.91
N TYR A 95 -10.01 65.95 7.21
CA TYR A 95 -8.97 65.35 8.03
C TYR A 95 -9.42 65.13 9.48
N ALA A 96 -10.03 66.14 10.10
CA ALA A 96 -10.48 66.08 11.50
C ALA A 96 -11.67 65.15 11.74
N ASP A 97 -12.71 65.20 10.89
CA ASP A 97 -13.98 64.48 11.12
C ASP A 97 -14.09 63.15 10.36
N THR A 98 -13.26 62.92 9.32
CA THR A 98 -13.38 61.73 8.45
C THR A 98 -12.12 60.86 8.45
N PHE A 99 -10.97 61.37 8.02
CA PHE A 99 -9.76 60.55 7.84
C PHE A 99 -9.14 60.10 9.17
N VAL A 100 -8.81 61.03 10.08
CA VAL A 100 -8.19 60.69 11.36
C VAL A 100 -9.08 59.75 12.21
N PRO A 101 -10.40 59.99 12.38
CA PRO A 101 -11.27 59.06 13.11
C PRO A 101 -11.37 57.66 12.49
N ALA A 102 -11.26 57.54 11.16
CA ALA A 102 -11.21 56.25 10.47
C ALA A 102 -9.85 55.55 10.63
N LEU A 103 -8.76 56.32 10.60
CA LEU A 103 -7.39 55.82 10.78
C LEU A 103 -7.12 55.39 12.22
N ASP A 104 -7.47 56.19 13.23
CA ASP A 104 -7.34 55.85 14.67
C ASP A 104 -8.02 54.50 14.96
N LYS A 105 -9.27 54.34 14.51
CA LYS A 105 -10.07 53.10 14.62
C LYS A 105 -9.36 51.88 13.99
N ARG A 106 -8.62 52.06 12.89
CA ARG A 106 -7.90 50.99 12.17
C ARG A 106 -6.43 50.82 12.56
N SER A 107 -5.83 51.76 13.29
CA SER A 107 -4.40 51.77 13.65
C SER A 107 -4.09 51.50 15.12
N GLU A 108 -5.03 51.72 16.04
CA GLU A 108 -4.82 51.72 17.51
C GLU A 108 -3.90 52.85 18.04
N ASN A 109 -3.48 53.76 17.17
CA ASN A 109 -2.81 55.01 17.53
C ASN A 109 -3.84 56.16 17.58
N THR A 110 -3.42 57.31 18.10
CA THR A 110 -4.15 58.58 17.97
C THR A 110 -3.32 59.55 17.15
N TYR A 111 -3.89 60.05 16.06
CA TYR A 111 -3.23 60.99 15.14
C TYR A 111 -3.77 62.43 15.29
N SER A 112 -2.98 63.43 14.86
CA SER A 112 -3.45 64.83 14.75
C SER A 112 -3.71 65.18 13.28
N ALA A 113 -4.83 65.82 12.98
CA ALA A 113 -5.21 66.25 11.64
C ALA A 113 -4.15 67.17 11.00
N ASP A 114 -3.60 68.11 11.79
CA ASP A 114 -2.53 69.04 11.39
C ASP A 114 -1.28 68.35 10.82
N GLY A 115 -1.07 67.06 11.16
CA GLY A 115 0.05 66.27 10.66
C GLY A 115 -0.16 65.65 9.28
N PHE A 116 -1.38 65.71 8.73
CA PHE A 116 -1.75 65.10 7.45
C PHE A 116 -2.31 66.10 6.43
N THR A 117 -2.90 67.21 6.87
CA THR A 117 -3.36 68.29 5.97
C THR A 117 -2.18 68.81 5.12
N PRO A 118 -2.22 68.66 3.79
CA PRO A 118 -1.13 69.11 2.93
C PRO A 118 -1.18 70.62 2.67
N GLU A 119 -0.07 71.18 2.21
CA GLU A 119 0.05 72.57 1.75
C GLU A 119 0.09 72.67 0.20
N GLY A 120 -0.01 73.89 -0.32
CA GLY A 120 0.21 74.20 -1.75
C GLY A 120 -0.63 73.37 -2.72
N ALA A 121 0.03 72.75 -3.70
CA ALA A 121 -0.62 71.92 -4.72
C ALA A 121 -1.37 70.71 -4.13
N GLY A 122 -0.87 70.12 -3.03
CA GLY A 122 -1.56 69.04 -2.33
C GLY A 122 -2.85 69.50 -1.66
N ALA A 123 -2.83 70.68 -1.01
CA ALA A 123 -4.03 71.30 -0.45
C ALA A 123 -5.08 71.57 -1.53
N TYR A 124 -4.62 72.04 -2.69
CA TYR A 124 -5.48 72.28 -3.84
C TYR A 124 -6.15 70.99 -4.31
N LEU A 125 -5.36 69.99 -4.74
CA LEU A 125 -5.88 68.74 -5.29
C LEU A 125 -6.80 68.01 -4.33
N GLN A 126 -6.40 67.80 -3.08
CA GLN A 126 -7.21 67.02 -2.14
C GLN A 126 -8.55 67.71 -1.80
N SER A 127 -8.62 69.04 -1.82
CA SER A 127 -9.89 69.77 -1.60
C SER A 127 -10.92 69.60 -2.73
N TYR A 128 -10.47 69.25 -3.95
CA TYR A 128 -11.33 69.01 -5.11
C TYR A 128 -11.56 67.52 -5.39
N TYR A 129 -10.57 66.66 -5.12
CA TYR A 129 -10.55 65.26 -5.56
C TYR A 129 -10.53 64.21 -4.44
N THR A 130 -10.29 64.58 -3.18
CA THR A 130 -10.23 63.64 -2.04
C THR A 130 -11.33 63.93 -1.02
N ALA A 131 -11.31 65.13 -0.44
CA ALA A 131 -12.22 65.56 0.63
C ALA A 131 -13.73 65.49 0.24
N PRO A 132 -14.17 65.81 -1.00
CA PRO A 132 -15.57 65.71 -1.37
C PRO A 132 -16.13 64.28 -1.34
N TYR A 133 -15.28 63.27 -1.56
CA TYR A 133 -15.67 61.87 -1.67
C TYR A 133 -15.61 61.12 -0.34
N LYS A 134 -14.96 61.67 0.70
CA LYS A 134 -14.99 61.14 2.07
C LYS A 134 -14.65 59.64 2.17
N LEU A 135 -13.60 59.21 1.47
CA LEU A 135 -13.11 57.82 1.39
C LEU A 135 -13.99 56.87 0.55
N ASP A 136 -14.92 57.40 -0.25
CA ASP A 136 -15.69 56.68 -1.28
C ASP A 136 -14.85 56.56 -2.57
N TYR A 137 -13.86 55.66 -2.53
CA TYR A 137 -12.85 55.52 -3.60
C TYR A 137 -13.45 55.17 -4.97
N ASP A 138 -14.54 54.39 -5.00
CA ASP A 138 -15.29 54.05 -6.23
C ASP A 138 -15.79 55.29 -6.98
N LYS A 139 -16.20 56.35 -6.24
CA LYS A 139 -16.58 57.64 -6.85
C LYS A 139 -15.38 58.51 -7.16
N ALA A 140 -14.32 58.44 -6.35
CA ALA A 140 -13.10 59.22 -6.58
C ALA A 140 -12.36 58.77 -7.86
N ILE A 141 -12.24 57.46 -8.12
CA ILE A 141 -11.62 56.94 -9.35
C ILE A 141 -12.40 57.32 -10.62
N ALA A 142 -13.73 57.37 -10.53
CA ALA A 142 -14.61 57.79 -11.62
C ALA A 142 -14.55 59.31 -11.92
N GLN A 143 -14.00 60.15 -11.02
CA GLN A 143 -13.94 61.59 -11.25
C GLN A 143 -12.81 62.00 -12.21
N THR A 144 -13.19 62.48 -13.39
CA THR A 144 -12.28 62.93 -14.45
C THR A 144 -12.01 64.44 -14.46
N ASP A 145 -12.99 65.28 -14.12
CA ASP A 145 -12.84 66.74 -14.05
C ASP A 145 -13.61 67.30 -12.85
N ALA A 146 -12.98 68.13 -12.01
CA ALA A 146 -13.61 68.75 -10.84
C ALA A 146 -14.29 70.11 -11.14
N GLY A 147 -14.17 70.63 -12.37
CA GLY A 147 -14.72 71.92 -12.77
C GLY A 147 -13.98 73.13 -12.19
N ASP A 148 -12.72 72.95 -11.79
CA ASP A 148 -11.85 73.99 -11.22
C ASP A 148 -11.15 74.86 -12.29
N GLY A 149 -11.12 74.38 -13.54
CA GLY A 149 -10.41 75.00 -14.66
C GLY A 149 -8.88 74.79 -14.64
N SER A 150 -8.36 73.85 -13.84
CA SER A 150 -6.91 73.64 -13.71
C SER A 150 -6.33 72.79 -14.83
N ALA A 151 -5.04 73.00 -15.11
CA ALA A 151 -4.27 72.14 -16.02
C ALA A 151 -4.21 70.69 -15.53
N TRP A 152 -4.33 70.46 -14.21
CA TRP A 152 -4.34 69.11 -13.62
C TRP A 152 -5.65 68.40 -13.93
N SER A 153 -6.79 69.08 -13.82
CA SER A 153 -8.08 68.52 -14.20
C SER A 153 -8.17 68.22 -15.70
N ALA A 154 -7.56 69.05 -16.55
CA ALA A 154 -7.42 68.75 -17.98
C ALA A 154 -6.53 67.50 -18.25
N ALA A 155 -5.44 67.32 -17.50
CA ALA A 155 -4.61 66.11 -17.58
C ALA A 155 -5.34 64.87 -17.04
N ASN A 156 -6.05 64.99 -15.93
CA ASN A 156 -6.86 63.93 -15.33
C ASN A 156 -8.00 63.51 -16.27
N ALA A 157 -8.69 64.45 -16.90
CA ALA A 157 -9.72 64.16 -17.89
C ALA A 157 -9.19 63.42 -19.13
N ARG A 158 -7.91 63.62 -19.49
CA ARG A 158 -7.25 62.95 -20.62
C ARG A 158 -6.66 61.58 -20.26
N TYR A 159 -6.09 61.42 -19.07
CA TYR A 159 -5.25 60.25 -18.73
C TYR A 159 -5.79 59.36 -17.60
N ASN A 160 -6.80 59.77 -16.82
CA ASN A 160 -7.36 58.94 -15.74
C ASN A 160 -7.81 57.56 -16.24
N HIS A 161 -8.43 57.50 -17.44
CA HIS A 161 -8.90 56.25 -18.06
C HIS A 161 -7.80 55.18 -18.15
N TYR A 162 -6.58 55.57 -18.52
CA TYR A 162 -5.44 54.66 -18.65
C TYR A 162 -5.06 54.01 -17.31
N PHE A 163 -4.92 54.81 -16.25
CA PHE A 163 -4.59 54.27 -14.93
C PHE A 163 -5.78 53.57 -14.26
N SER A 164 -7.01 54.05 -14.48
CA SER A 164 -8.20 53.38 -13.96
C SER A 164 -8.41 52.02 -14.62
N ASP A 165 -8.15 51.89 -15.92
CA ASP A 165 -8.18 50.59 -16.61
C ASP A 165 -7.15 49.61 -16.03
N LEU A 166 -5.93 50.07 -15.73
CA LEU A 166 -4.93 49.23 -15.10
C LEU A 166 -5.35 48.80 -13.69
N VAL A 167 -5.92 49.70 -12.89
CA VAL A 167 -6.45 49.37 -11.56
C VAL A 167 -7.60 48.36 -11.66
N THR A 168 -8.63 48.64 -12.46
CA THR A 168 -9.85 47.81 -12.50
C THR A 168 -9.70 46.50 -13.28
N ASN A 169 -8.97 46.49 -14.41
CA ASN A 169 -8.86 45.29 -15.25
C ASN A 169 -7.72 44.35 -14.81
N LEU A 170 -6.70 44.84 -14.09
CA LEU A 170 -5.60 44.02 -13.56
C LEU A 170 -5.72 43.75 -12.05
N ASN A 171 -6.77 44.26 -11.40
CA ASN A 171 -7.05 44.08 -9.97
C ASN A 171 -5.90 44.55 -9.05
N PHE A 172 -5.42 45.77 -9.31
CA PHE A 172 -4.65 46.55 -8.33
C PHE A 172 -5.61 47.31 -7.41
N ASP A 173 -5.13 47.75 -6.23
CA ASP A 173 -5.92 48.62 -5.36
C ASP A 173 -5.80 50.09 -5.77
N ASP A 174 -4.62 50.58 -6.14
CA ASP A 174 -4.39 51.94 -6.66
C ASP A 174 -3.13 51.98 -7.55
N ALA A 175 -3.02 53.04 -8.36
CA ALA A 175 -1.87 53.37 -9.17
C ALA A 175 -1.41 54.81 -8.88
N LEU A 176 -0.25 54.95 -8.24
CA LEU A 176 0.38 56.22 -7.89
C LEU A 176 1.46 56.60 -8.90
N LEU A 177 1.44 57.83 -9.41
CA LEU A 177 2.49 58.40 -10.23
C LEU A 177 3.22 59.48 -9.45
N LEU A 178 4.53 59.30 -9.28
CA LEU A 178 5.41 60.17 -8.52
C LEU A 178 6.35 60.92 -9.46
N ASN A 179 6.58 62.21 -9.23
CA ASN A 179 7.61 62.96 -9.94
C ASN A 179 9.03 62.58 -9.46
N THR A 180 10.07 63.17 -10.02
CA THR A 180 11.47 62.91 -9.62
C THR A 180 11.89 63.59 -8.31
N GLN A 181 11.01 64.39 -7.72
CA GLN A 181 11.16 65.10 -6.44
C GLN A 181 10.46 64.36 -5.28
N GLY A 182 9.70 63.31 -5.57
CA GLY A 182 8.98 62.48 -4.61
C GLY A 182 7.54 62.91 -4.35
N ASP A 183 6.99 63.88 -5.09
CA ASP A 183 5.58 64.27 -4.99
C ASP A 183 4.70 63.27 -5.74
N VAL A 184 3.62 62.80 -5.11
CA VAL A 184 2.58 61.97 -5.74
C VAL A 184 1.71 62.87 -6.62
N VAL A 185 2.11 63.08 -7.87
CA VAL A 185 1.39 63.99 -8.79
C VAL A 185 0.05 63.43 -9.29
N TYR A 186 -0.16 62.11 -9.19
CA TYR A 186 -1.43 61.46 -9.47
C TYR A 186 -1.62 60.18 -8.61
N SER A 187 -2.88 59.89 -8.27
CA SER A 187 -3.41 58.65 -7.67
C SER A 187 -4.73 58.35 -8.37
N ALA A 188 -5.00 57.09 -8.72
CA ALA A 188 -6.26 56.74 -9.38
C ALA A 188 -7.44 56.84 -8.41
N TYR A 189 -7.27 56.34 -7.18
CA TYR A 189 -8.24 56.48 -6.07
C TYR A 189 -8.28 57.89 -5.45
N LYS A 190 -7.32 58.75 -5.80
CA LYS A 190 -7.21 60.16 -5.36
C LYS A 190 -7.19 60.27 -3.84
N GLY A 191 -6.37 59.41 -3.23
CA GLY A 191 -6.24 59.24 -1.77
C GLY A 191 -5.60 60.42 -1.04
N THR A 192 -5.35 60.24 0.25
CA THR A 192 -4.68 61.24 1.11
C THR A 192 -3.17 61.31 0.90
N ASP A 193 -2.65 60.51 -0.01
CA ASP A 193 -1.32 60.53 -0.62
C ASP A 193 -1.23 61.50 -1.81
N LEU A 194 -2.32 61.72 -2.55
CA LEU A 194 -2.35 62.63 -3.71
C LEU A 194 -1.82 64.03 -3.35
N GLY A 195 -0.79 64.47 -4.07
CA GLY A 195 -0.12 65.75 -3.87
C GLY A 195 0.72 65.86 -2.59
N THR A 196 1.01 64.74 -1.92
CA THR A 196 1.97 64.69 -0.81
C THR A 196 3.34 64.21 -1.28
N ASN A 197 4.40 64.57 -0.55
CA ASN A 197 5.77 64.20 -0.89
C ASN A 197 6.26 62.99 -0.05
N VAL A 198 6.69 61.90 -0.70
CA VAL A 198 7.14 60.67 -0.04
C VAL A 198 8.56 60.76 0.54
N LEU A 199 9.28 61.87 0.39
CA LEU A 199 10.61 62.09 0.99
C LEU A 199 10.55 63.04 2.20
N THR A 200 9.65 64.03 2.17
CA THR A 200 9.60 65.12 3.19
C THR A 200 8.31 65.15 4.00
N GLY A 201 7.19 64.73 3.42
CA GLY A 201 5.84 64.77 3.98
C GLY A 201 5.53 63.69 5.04
N PRO A 202 4.24 63.47 5.37
CA PRO A 202 3.84 62.59 6.47
C PRO A 202 4.21 61.12 6.26
N TYR A 203 4.24 60.65 5.00
CA TYR A 203 4.44 59.24 4.66
C TYR A 203 5.91 58.86 4.39
N LYS A 204 6.87 59.72 4.73
CA LYS A 204 8.30 59.56 4.37
C LYS A 204 9.03 58.36 4.96
N ASN A 205 8.47 57.72 5.99
CA ASN A 205 9.02 56.53 6.62
C ASN A 205 8.42 55.22 6.05
N SER A 206 7.76 55.28 4.89
CA SER A 206 7.12 54.12 4.24
C SER A 206 8.10 53.24 3.47
N LEU A 207 7.71 51.99 3.25
CA LEU A 207 8.37 51.10 2.29
C LEU A 207 8.19 51.61 0.85
N LEU A 208 7.06 52.26 0.53
CA LEU A 208 6.89 52.99 -0.74
C LEU A 208 8.01 54.01 -0.97
N SER A 209 8.32 54.87 0.01
CA SER A 209 9.42 55.83 -0.09
C SER A 209 10.77 55.15 -0.32
N THR A 210 11.01 54.04 0.39
CA THR A 210 12.23 53.23 0.26
C THR A 210 12.37 52.62 -1.15
N ALA A 211 11.29 52.07 -1.70
CA ALA A 211 11.26 51.50 -3.03
C ALA A 211 11.39 52.56 -4.14
N TYR A 212 10.75 53.72 -3.98
CA TYR A 212 10.90 54.88 -4.86
C TYR A 212 12.37 55.32 -4.96
N GLN A 213 13.07 55.47 -3.81
CA GLN A 213 14.50 55.79 -3.80
C GLN A 213 15.33 54.70 -4.50
N GLN A 214 15.06 53.42 -4.21
CA GLN A 214 15.79 52.30 -4.81
C GLN A 214 15.63 52.24 -6.34
N VAL A 215 14.42 52.46 -6.85
CA VAL A 215 14.15 52.55 -8.29
C VAL A 215 14.97 53.66 -8.94
N LEU A 216 14.94 54.87 -8.39
CA LEU A 216 15.73 55.99 -8.93
C LEU A 216 17.24 55.71 -8.94
N THR A 217 17.78 55.04 -7.92
CA THR A 217 19.20 54.66 -7.89
C THR A 217 19.60 53.57 -8.89
N THR A 218 18.63 52.86 -9.48
CA THR A 218 18.92 51.76 -10.44
C THR A 218 19.24 52.27 -11.84
N ASN A 219 18.66 53.42 -12.24
CA ASN A 219 18.93 54.12 -13.50
C ASN A 219 18.74 53.26 -14.78
N THR A 220 17.84 52.29 -14.76
CA THR A 220 17.36 51.54 -15.95
C THR A 220 15.84 51.60 -16.02
N LEU A 221 15.27 51.60 -17.22
CA LEU A 221 13.82 51.75 -17.44
C LEU A 221 13.01 50.46 -17.21
N ASP A 222 13.67 49.31 -17.16
CA ASP A 222 13.12 47.98 -16.85
C ASP A 222 13.13 47.64 -15.35
N ALA A 223 13.68 48.53 -14.51
CA ALA A 223 13.80 48.30 -13.08
C ALA A 223 12.44 48.08 -12.41
N THR A 224 12.37 47.09 -11.51
CA THR A 224 11.23 46.85 -10.63
C THR A 224 11.70 46.56 -9.20
N VAL A 225 11.11 47.26 -8.24
CA VAL A 225 11.26 46.99 -6.81
C VAL A 225 9.91 46.58 -6.24
N THR A 226 9.90 45.52 -5.43
CA THR A 226 8.71 45.03 -4.71
C THR A 226 8.95 45.21 -3.22
N THR A 227 8.01 45.84 -2.49
CA THR A 227 8.10 45.97 -1.02
C THR A 227 7.60 44.71 -0.33
N ASP A 228 7.94 44.52 0.94
CA ASP A 228 7.12 43.67 1.82
C ASP A 228 5.81 44.42 2.16
N PHE A 229 4.89 43.76 2.85
CA PHE A 229 3.69 44.40 3.39
C PHE A 229 4.03 45.44 4.48
N GLU A 230 3.44 46.63 4.41
CA GLU A 230 3.44 47.66 5.47
C GLU A 230 2.01 48.11 5.84
N ARG A 231 1.83 48.76 6.99
CA ARG A 231 0.55 49.43 7.33
C ARG A 231 0.50 50.82 6.72
N TYR A 232 0.11 50.92 5.46
CA TYR A 232 0.10 52.19 4.73
C TYR A 232 -1.00 53.12 5.27
N LEU A 233 -0.61 54.32 5.70
CA LEU A 233 -1.51 55.25 6.39
C LEU A 233 -2.64 55.81 5.50
N PRO A 234 -2.42 56.18 4.22
CA PRO A 234 -3.50 56.58 3.30
C PRO A 234 -4.59 55.51 3.12
N SER A 235 -4.21 54.24 3.04
CA SER A 235 -5.12 53.07 3.02
C SER A 235 -5.65 52.71 4.42
N LEU A 236 -5.72 53.69 5.33
CA LEU A 236 -6.20 53.57 6.71
C LEU A 236 -5.52 52.45 7.53
N GLY A 237 -4.21 52.24 7.32
CA GLY A 237 -3.43 51.22 8.06
C GLY A 237 -3.68 49.77 7.61
N VAL A 238 -4.32 49.56 6.45
CA VAL A 238 -4.41 48.25 5.78
C VAL A 238 -3.00 47.73 5.46
N PRO A 239 -2.72 46.42 5.63
CA PRO A 239 -1.50 45.81 5.10
C PRO A 239 -1.46 45.95 3.58
N THR A 240 -0.49 46.71 3.10
CA THR A 240 -0.35 47.19 1.73
C THR A 240 1.01 46.80 1.17
N ILE A 241 1.08 46.41 -0.10
CA ILE A 241 2.32 45.99 -0.78
C ILE A 241 2.42 46.67 -2.16
N TRP A 242 3.62 47.16 -2.48
CA TRP A 242 3.89 47.98 -3.66
C TRP A 242 4.81 47.28 -4.66
N VAL A 243 4.53 47.45 -5.95
CA VAL A 243 5.47 47.19 -7.05
C VAL A 243 5.72 48.50 -7.79
N VAL A 244 6.98 48.89 -7.85
CA VAL A 244 7.43 50.23 -8.24
C VAL A 244 8.39 50.13 -9.42
N SER A 245 8.18 50.94 -10.45
CA SER A 245 8.97 50.95 -11.69
C SER A 245 9.12 52.37 -12.26
N PRO A 246 10.26 52.74 -12.87
CA PRO A 246 10.49 54.10 -13.35
C PRO A 246 9.74 54.40 -14.66
N VAL A 247 9.32 55.66 -14.85
CA VAL A 247 8.68 56.15 -16.08
C VAL A 247 9.65 57.09 -16.79
N GLY A 248 9.95 56.84 -18.07
CA GLY A 248 10.87 57.66 -18.84
C GLY A 248 11.11 57.16 -20.26
N GLN A 249 11.86 57.94 -21.03
CA GLN A 249 12.17 57.69 -22.45
C GLN A 249 13.64 58.04 -22.70
N ASP A 250 14.31 57.35 -23.63
CA ASP A 250 15.71 57.60 -24.02
C ASP A 250 16.71 57.68 -22.85
N GLY A 251 16.48 56.88 -21.80
CA GLY A 251 17.28 56.88 -20.57
C GLY A 251 17.05 58.07 -19.63
N LYS A 252 16.12 58.98 -19.97
CA LYS A 252 15.73 60.12 -19.13
C LYS A 252 14.47 59.79 -18.32
N LEU A 253 14.62 59.75 -17.00
CA LEU A 253 13.52 59.59 -16.05
C LEU A 253 12.63 60.83 -16.02
N SER A 254 11.32 60.62 -16.07
CA SER A 254 10.27 61.64 -15.89
C SER A 254 9.56 61.52 -14.54
N GLY A 255 9.48 60.29 -14.01
CA GLY A 255 8.82 59.97 -12.76
C GLY A 255 8.96 58.48 -12.41
N VAL A 256 8.13 58.02 -11.48
CA VAL A 256 8.07 56.64 -10.99
C VAL A 256 6.61 56.25 -10.83
N LEU A 257 6.23 55.07 -11.34
CA LEU A 257 4.88 54.51 -11.25
C LEU A 257 4.89 53.39 -10.21
N ALA A 258 3.99 53.46 -9.23
CA ALA A 258 3.86 52.52 -8.14
C ALA A 258 2.43 51.95 -8.08
N PHE A 259 2.29 50.63 -8.20
CA PHE A 259 1.01 49.94 -8.11
C PHE A 259 0.88 49.25 -6.75
N GLN A 260 -0.29 49.42 -6.13
CA GLN A 260 -0.67 48.70 -4.92
C GLN A 260 -1.26 47.34 -5.33
N ILE A 261 -0.63 46.22 -4.93
CA ILE A 261 -1.24 44.90 -5.21
C ILE A 261 -2.38 44.66 -4.23
N ASN A 262 -3.56 44.36 -4.78
CA ASN A 262 -4.71 43.90 -4.00
C ASN A 262 -4.35 42.63 -3.20
N ILE A 263 -4.52 42.71 -1.88
CA ILE A 263 -4.21 41.64 -0.92
C ILE A 263 -4.98 40.33 -1.23
N ASP A 264 -6.18 40.44 -1.80
CA ASP A 264 -7.00 39.28 -2.14
C ASP A 264 -6.47 38.51 -3.35
N THR A 265 -5.65 39.12 -4.21
CA THR A 265 -4.89 38.38 -5.23
C THR A 265 -3.97 37.32 -4.58
N ILE A 266 -3.43 37.59 -3.38
CA ILE A 266 -2.60 36.64 -2.62
C ILE A 266 -3.49 35.69 -1.79
N ASN A 267 -4.53 36.21 -1.13
CA ASN A 267 -5.45 35.39 -0.33
C ASN A 267 -6.18 34.34 -1.19
N ASN A 268 -6.61 34.70 -2.40
CA ASN A 268 -7.31 33.81 -3.32
C ASN A 268 -6.43 32.63 -3.77
N VAL A 269 -5.13 32.84 -3.98
CA VAL A 269 -4.19 31.73 -4.27
C VAL A 269 -3.95 30.87 -3.03
N MET A 270 -3.72 31.45 -1.85
CA MET A 270 -3.42 30.68 -0.63
C MET A 270 -4.63 29.90 -0.08
N THR A 271 -5.82 30.49 -0.10
CA THR A 271 -7.08 29.81 0.24
C THR A 271 -7.60 28.93 -0.89
N GLY A 272 -7.14 29.16 -2.12
CA GLY A 272 -7.64 28.53 -3.33
C GLY A 272 -9.09 28.90 -3.64
N ASN A 273 -9.45 30.17 -3.53
CA ASN A 273 -10.83 30.68 -3.57
C ASN A 273 -11.72 29.95 -2.55
N GLU A 274 -11.23 29.82 -1.30
CA GLU A 274 -11.84 29.04 -0.21
C GLU A 274 -12.11 27.55 -0.55
N GLY A 275 -11.46 27.04 -1.61
CA GLY A 275 -11.70 25.72 -2.19
C GLY A 275 -11.00 24.55 -1.49
N TRP A 276 -10.43 24.74 -0.30
CA TRP A 276 -9.47 23.85 0.38
C TRP A 276 -9.76 22.34 0.22
N ALA A 277 -10.99 21.90 0.50
CA ALA A 277 -11.35 20.47 0.46
C ALA A 277 -11.27 19.87 -0.97
N LYS A 278 -11.58 20.65 -2.01
CA LYS A 278 -11.44 20.25 -3.42
C LYS A 278 -9.98 20.17 -3.89
N GLN A 279 -9.07 20.72 -3.10
CA GLN A 279 -7.64 20.89 -3.42
C GLN A 279 -6.74 20.01 -2.54
N GLY A 280 -7.31 19.02 -1.85
CA GLY A 280 -6.55 18.10 -1.00
C GLY A 280 -6.09 18.68 0.34
N LEU A 281 -6.75 19.74 0.84
CA LEU A 281 -6.48 20.34 2.16
C LEU A 281 -7.58 20.03 3.21
N GLY A 282 -8.46 19.05 2.94
CA GLY A 282 -9.39 18.50 3.94
C GLY A 282 -10.22 19.51 4.74
N SER A 283 -10.46 19.20 6.01
CA SER A 283 -11.23 19.99 6.98
C SER A 283 -10.38 20.91 7.86
N THR A 284 -9.11 20.59 8.09
CA THR A 284 -8.17 21.36 8.92
C THR A 284 -6.97 21.91 8.16
N GLY A 285 -6.71 21.40 6.96
CA GLY A 285 -5.52 21.74 6.17
C GLY A 285 -5.53 23.17 5.64
N GLU A 286 -4.34 23.78 5.58
CA GLU A 286 -4.16 25.21 5.33
C GLU A 286 -2.81 25.46 4.67
N VAL A 287 -2.74 26.44 3.77
CA VAL A 287 -1.49 26.99 3.25
C VAL A 287 -1.43 28.46 3.62
N TYR A 288 -0.30 28.92 4.17
CA TYR A 288 -0.08 30.32 4.50
C TYR A 288 1.35 30.75 4.20
N ILE A 289 1.52 32.06 3.97
CA ILE A 289 2.82 32.71 3.80
C ILE A 289 3.21 33.41 5.12
N ALA A 290 4.51 33.43 5.45
CA ALA A 290 5.06 34.19 6.56
C ALA A 290 6.28 35.03 6.13
N GLY A 291 6.44 36.19 6.77
CA GLY A 291 7.60 37.08 6.56
C GLY A 291 8.77 36.80 7.51
N PRO A 292 9.89 37.54 7.36
CA PRO A 292 11.09 37.40 8.20
C PRO A 292 10.86 37.90 9.64
N ASP A 293 9.86 38.76 9.85
CA ASP A 293 9.30 39.17 11.15
C ASP A 293 8.56 38.04 11.89
N LYS A 294 8.32 36.91 11.22
CA LYS A 294 7.49 35.79 11.67
C LYS A 294 6.02 36.14 11.91
N THR A 295 5.47 37.09 11.14
CA THR A 295 4.01 37.29 11.05
C THR A 295 3.47 36.81 9.69
N MET A 296 2.17 36.55 9.60
CA MET A 296 1.55 36.10 8.35
C MET A 296 1.58 37.16 7.23
N ARG A 297 1.59 36.67 5.97
CA ARG A 297 1.48 37.44 4.72
C ARG A 297 0.25 37.02 3.87
N SER A 298 -0.59 36.15 4.41
CA SER A 298 -1.88 35.74 3.82
C SER A 298 -2.93 35.54 4.92
N ALA A 299 -4.21 35.54 4.54
CA ALA A 299 -5.33 35.18 5.41
C ALA A 299 -5.20 33.76 6.01
N SER A 300 -5.73 33.56 7.22
CA SER A 300 -5.87 32.23 7.83
C SER A 300 -7.22 31.59 7.50
N ARG A 301 -7.20 30.29 7.17
CA ARG A 301 -8.41 29.47 6.97
C ARG A 301 -9.32 29.49 8.20
N LEU A 302 -8.76 29.32 9.39
CA LEU A 302 -9.56 29.23 10.61
C LEU A 302 -10.22 30.56 10.96
N LEU A 303 -9.56 31.70 10.66
CA LEU A 303 -10.17 33.02 10.83
C LEU A 303 -11.39 33.21 9.92
N ILE A 304 -11.30 32.75 8.67
CA ILE A 304 -12.42 32.82 7.70
C ILE A 304 -13.57 31.90 8.14
N GLN A 305 -13.26 30.67 8.55
CA GLN A 305 -14.27 29.64 8.83
C GLN A 305 -14.95 29.77 10.21
N ASP A 306 -14.20 30.13 11.26
CA ASP A 306 -14.75 30.42 12.60
C ASP A 306 -13.85 31.43 13.35
N PRO A 307 -14.14 32.74 13.29
CA PRO A 307 -13.38 33.77 13.99
C PRO A 307 -13.33 33.59 15.52
N LYS A 308 -14.33 32.93 16.14
CA LYS A 308 -14.38 32.74 17.60
C LYS A 308 -13.50 31.56 18.01
N ALA A 309 -13.56 30.45 17.27
CA ALA A 309 -12.65 29.34 17.47
C ALA A 309 -11.20 29.75 17.13
N TYR A 310 -11.00 30.64 16.15
CA TYR A 310 -9.71 31.27 15.87
C TYR A 310 -9.17 32.03 17.08
N GLU A 311 -9.92 33.01 17.62
CA GLU A 311 -9.49 33.82 18.77
C GLU A 311 -9.08 32.95 19.95
N GLN A 312 -9.93 31.98 20.33
CA GLN A 312 -9.67 31.09 21.45
C GLN A 312 -8.43 30.21 21.26
N GLN A 313 -8.23 29.62 20.07
CA GLN A 313 -7.10 28.75 19.80
C GLN A 313 -5.79 29.53 19.61
N ALA A 314 -5.83 30.71 18.98
CA ALA A 314 -4.68 31.59 18.84
C ALA A 314 -4.19 32.10 20.21
N ILE A 315 -5.10 32.46 21.13
CA ILE A 315 -4.77 32.82 22.51
C ILE A 315 -4.17 31.64 23.27
N ALA A 316 -4.79 30.45 23.17
CA ALA A 316 -4.28 29.24 23.81
C ALA A 316 -2.87 28.83 23.30
N ALA A 317 -2.53 29.20 22.06
CA ALA A 317 -1.21 29.01 21.45
C ALA A 317 -0.16 30.07 21.87
N GLY A 318 -0.54 31.09 22.63
CA GLY A 318 0.35 32.18 23.07
C GLY A 318 0.29 33.45 22.23
N THR A 319 -0.69 33.62 21.34
CA THR A 319 -0.96 34.92 20.70
C THR A 319 -1.53 35.88 21.76
N PRO A 320 -1.04 37.13 21.90
CA PRO A 320 -1.57 38.07 22.87
C PRO A 320 -3.08 38.32 22.67
N PRO A 321 -3.93 38.32 23.71
CA PRO A 321 -5.38 38.47 23.56
C PRO A 321 -5.82 39.73 22.79
N ALA A 322 -5.12 40.85 22.97
CA ALA A 322 -5.36 42.07 22.20
C ALA A 322 -5.14 41.84 20.69
N VAL A 323 -4.06 41.17 20.30
CA VAL A 323 -3.73 40.85 18.90
C VAL A 323 -4.73 39.84 18.32
N ALA A 324 -5.05 38.78 19.06
CA ALA A 324 -6.01 37.76 18.62
C ALA A 324 -7.41 38.35 18.38
N LYS A 325 -7.89 39.18 19.31
CA LYS A 325 -9.14 39.93 19.12
C LYS A 325 -9.03 40.91 17.95
N ARG A 326 -7.92 41.64 17.84
CA ARG A 326 -7.70 42.62 16.75
C ARG A 326 -7.79 41.98 15.38
N ILE A 327 -7.23 40.78 15.21
CA ILE A 327 -7.31 39.98 13.98
C ILE A 327 -8.77 39.69 13.60
N VAL A 328 -9.64 39.40 14.57
CA VAL A 328 -11.09 39.22 14.35
C VAL A 328 -11.78 40.55 14.03
N ASP A 329 -11.48 41.62 14.78
CA ASP A 329 -12.05 42.95 14.57
C ASP A 329 -11.73 43.54 13.18
N VAL A 330 -10.53 43.28 12.62
CA VAL A 330 -10.14 43.69 11.26
C VAL A 330 -10.33 42.61 10.18
N LYS A 331 -10.76 41.39 10.57
CA LYS A 331 -10.93 40.21 9.71
C LYS A 331 -9.67 39.82 8.90
N GLY A 332 -8.47 40.03 9.43
CA GLY A 332 -7.23 39.78 8.70
C GLY A 332 -6.04 39.44 9.59
N THR A 333 -5.24 38.45 9.18
CA THR A 333 -4.04 37.97 9.89
C THR A 333 -2.74 38.67 9.48
N VAL A 334 -2.72 39.35 8.34
CA VAL A 334 -1.50 39.91 7.73
C VAL A 334 -0.93 41.03 8.59
N LEU A 335 0.39 40.96 8.86
CA LEU A 335 1.09 41.80 9.83
C LEU A 335 0.50 41.77 11.26
N LEU A 336 -0.19 40.69 11.64
CA LEU A 336 -0.72 40.51 13.00
C LEU A 336 -0.42 39.13 13.60
N GLN A 337 -0.81 38.04 12.92
CA GLN A 337 -0.72 36.70 13.53
C GLN A 337 0.75 36.25 13.63
N PRO A 338 1.29 36.01 14.85
CA PRO A 338 2.63 35.46 15.01
C PRO A 338 2.65 33.97 14.63
N VAL A 339 3.67 33.57 13.88
CA VAL A 339 3.82 32.21 13.33
C VAL A 339 5.22 31.65 13.58
N ASN A 340 5.70 31.76 14.83
CA ASN A 340 7.01 31.30 15.29
C ASN A 340 7.13 29.75 15.40
N THR A 341 6.68 29.02 14.37
CA THR A 341 6.64 27.55 14.30
C THR A 341 7.99 26.96 13.86
N VAL A 342 8.19 25.65 14.04
CA VAL A 342 9.39 24.94 13.57
C VAL A 342 9.54 25.03 12.04
N ALA A 343 8.43 24.98 11.31
CA ALA A 343 8.37 25.12 9.87
C ALA A 343 8.90 26.48 9.39
N VAL A 344 8.30 27.58 9.85
CA VAL A 344 8.71 28.96 9.51
C VAL A 344 10.18 29.22 9.91
N ASN A 345 10.59 28.79 11.10
CA ASN A 345 11.97 28.95 11.59
C ASN A 345 13.02 28.13 10.84
N ASN A 346 12.64 27.13 10.03
CA ASN A 346 13.53 26.39 9.16
C ASN A 346 13.51 26.94 7.73
N ALA A 347 12.33 27.28 7.22
CA ALA A 347 12.17 27.89 5.90
C ALA A 347 12.93 29.22 5.79
N LEU A 348 12.86 30.09 6.82
CA LEU A 348 13.60 31.36 6.89
C LEU A 348 15.14 31.20 6.97
N LYS A 349 15.63 29.95 7.03
CA LYS A 349 17.05 29.59 6.95
C LYS A 349 17.40 28.94 5.59
N GLY A 350 16.57 29.17 4.57
CA GLY A 350 16.73 28.60 3.23
C GLY A 350 16.51 27.09 3.15
N LYS A 351 15.74 26.49 4.06
CA LYS A 351 15.51 25.03 4.08
C LYS A 351 14.11 24.67 3.59
N THR A 352 14.04 23.77 2.62
CA THR A 352 12.82 23.06 2.25
C THR A 352 12.74 21.73 3.01
N GLY A 353 11.55 21.32 3.44
CA GLY A 353 11.35 20.04 4.10
C GLY A 353 10.00 19.88 4.78
N THR A 354 9.92 18.92 5.71
CA THR A 354 8.72 18.64 6.50
C THR A 354 9.03 18.65 8.00
N SER A 355 8.02 18.92 8.81
CA SER A 355 8.09 18.93 10.28
C SER A 355 6.78 18.47 10.91
N ILE A 356 6.85 18.10 12.19
CA ILE A 356 5.71 17.82 13.06
C ILE A 356 5.90 18.67 14.33
N GLY A 357 4.81 19.26 14.84
CA GLY A 357 4.82 20.01 16.09
C GLY A 357 3.68 21.01 16.17
N ALA A 358 3.75 21.93 17.15
CA ALA A 358 2.70 22.92 17.37
C ALA A 358 2.54 23.91 16.21
N SER A 359 1.29 24.08 15.79
CA SER A 359 0.80 25.14 14.92
C SER A 359 0.72 26.49 15.65
N TYR A 360 0.43 27.57 14.92
CA TYR A 360 0.12 28.88 15.50
C TYR A 360 -1.23 28.91 16.26
N VAL A 361 -2.00 27.81 16.21
CA VAL A 361 -3.23 27.55 16.98
C VAL A 361 -3.03 26.40 17.99
N GLY A 362 -1.78 26.12 18.36
CA GLY A 362 -1.39 25.30 19.52
C GLY A 362 -1.50 23.78 19.30
N LYS A 363 -2.44 23.33 18.47
CA LYS A 363 -2.56 21.92 18.05
C LYS A 363 -1.29 21.43 17.36
N GLU A 364 -0.96 20.15 17.52
CA GLU A 364 0.03 19.52 16.65
C GLU A 364 -0.47 19.41 15.20
N ASN A 365 0.42 19.70 14.27
CA ASN A 365 0.20 19.54 12.84
C ASN A 365 1.30 18.67 12.19
N LEU A 366 0.97 18.14 11.01
CA LEU A 366 1.96 17.88 9.99
C LEU A 366 2.16 19.18 9.19
N ALA A 367 3.39 19.47 8.77
CA ALA A 367 3.67 20.63 7.92
C ALA A 367 4.78 20.34 6.88
N ALA A 368 4.60 20.90 5.68
CA ALA A 368 5.60 20.99 4.62
C ALA A 368 5.93 22.47 4.37
N TYR A 369 7.22 22.81 4.26
CA TYR A 369 7.68 24.20 4.23
C TYR A 369 8.83 24.43 3.24
N ALA A 370 8.93 25.67 2.74
CA ALA A 370 10.01 26.15 1.89
C ALA A 370 10.11 27.69 1.93
N PRO A 371 11.26 28.28 1.55
CA PRO A 371 11.27 29.65 1.02
C PRO A 371 10.45 29.76 -0.29
N LEU A 372 10.03 30.98 -0.63
CA LEU A 372 9.49 31.36 -1.94
C LEU A 372 10.54 32.14 -2.74
N ASP A 373 10.57 31.98 -4.06
CA ASP A 373 11.47 32.72 -4.95
C ASP A 373 10.78 33.96 -5.54
N VAL A 374 10.54 34.96 -4.68
CA VAL A 374 9.96 36.26 -5.08
C VAL A 374 11.01 37.36 -4.91
N GLN A 375 11.45 37.96 -6.00
CA GLN A 375 12.56 38.93 -6.02
C GLN A 375 12.30 40.11 -5.06
N GLY A 376 13.19 40.25 -4.07
CA GLY A 376 13.12 41.29 -3.03
C GLY A 376 12.50 40.81 -1.71
N LEU A 377 11.78 39.69 -1.68
CA LEU A 377 11.00 39.24 -0.53
C LEU A 377 11.57 37.95 0.09
N ASN A 378 11.98 38.02 1.36
CA ASN A 378 12.35 36.82 2.14
C ASN A 378 11.10 36.18 2.76
N TRP A 379 10.20 35.71 1.91
CA TRP A 379 8.95 35.05 2.31
C TRP A 379 9.10 33.53 2.34
N VAL A 380 8.30 32.90 3.20
CA VAL A 380 8.26 31.44 3.32
C VAL A 380 6.82 30.93 3.26
N ILE A 381 6.63 29.79 2.61
CA ILE A 381 5.33 29.12 2.47
C ILE A 381 5.28 27.87 3.34
N VAL A 382 4.15 27.68 4.03
CA VAL A 382 3.89 26.51 4.88
C VAL A 382 2.52 25.94 4.53
N ALA A 383 2.49 24.71 4.04
CA ALA A 383 1.30 23.88 3.99
C ALA A 383 1.23 23.03 5.26
N ARG A 384 0.05 22.90 5.88
CA ARG A 384 -0.16 22.17 7.13
C ARG A 384 -1.49 21.41 7.14
N GLU A 385 -1.62 20.46 8.07
CA GLU A 385 -2.87 19.73 8.41
C GLU A 385 -2.80 19.28 9.88
N ASP A 386 -3.91 19.32 10.64
CA ASP A 386 -3.91 18.88 12.04
C ASP A 386 -3.64 17.37 12.12
N THR A 387 -2.80 16.91 13.05
CA THR A 387 -2.42 15.48 13.14
C THR A 387 -3.63 14.56 13.36
N SER A 388 -4.69 15.06 14.01
CA SER A 388 -5.95 14.34 14.21
C SER A 388 -6.71 14.04 12.92
N GLU A 389 -6.53 14.85 11.86
CA GLU A 389 -7.12 14.58 10.54
C GLU A 389 -6.21 13.65 9.73
N ALA A 390 -4.93 14.01 9.59
CA ALA A 390 -3.96 13.23 8.81
C ALA A 390 -3.82 11.77 9.28
N PHE A 391 -4.04 11.50 10.57
CA PHE A 391 -4.04 10.14 11.14
C PHE A 391 -5.43 9.53 11.35
N ALA A 392 -6.54 10.20 11.01
CA ALA A 392 -7.88 9.60 11.08
C ALA A 392 -8.00 8.32 10.23
N PRO A 393 -7.51 8.24 8.98
CA PRO A 393 -7.50 7.00 8.21
C PRO A 393 -6.68 5.88 8.88
N ALA A 394 -5.60 6.24 9.60
CA ALA A 394 -4.78 5.29 10.33
C ALA A 394 -5.51 4.77 11.59
N ALA A 395 -6.27 5.63 12.29
CA ALA A 395 -7.09 5.23 13.43
C ALA A 395 -8.25 4.31 13.01
N ASP A 396 -8.93 4.62 11.90
CA ASP A 396 -9.97 3.76 11.32
C ASP A 396 -9.42 2.42 10.83
N PHE A 397 -8.28 2.41 10.12
CA PHE A 397 -7.58 1.19 9.75
C PHE A 397 -7.22 0.37 10.98
N THR A 398 -6.71 1.00 12.04
CA THR A 398 -6.34 0.33 13.30
C THR A 398 -7.55 -0.28 14.00
N ARG A 399 -8.69 0.43 14.07
CA ARG A 399 -9.94 -0.12 14.61
C ARG A 399 -10.38 -1.36 13.83
N ASN A 400 -10.37 -1.28 12.50
CA ASN A 400 -10.78 -2.39 11.63
C ASN A 400 -9.79 -3.57 11.69
N LEU A 401 -8.49 -3.30 11.82
CA LEU A 401 -7.44 -4.30 12.02
C LEU A 401 -7.60 -5.02 13.38
N VAL A 402 -7.84 -4.28 14.47
CA VAL A 402 -8.08 -4.86 15.80
C VAL A 402 -9.36 -5.71 15.81
N LEU A 403 -10.45 -5.22 15.21
CA LEU A 403 -11.72 -5.96 15.13
C LEU A 403 -11.58 -7.25 14.28
N SER A 404 -10.92 -7.16 13.13
CA SER A 404 -10.70 -8.34 12.27
C SER A 404 -9.68 -9.32 12.88
N THR A 405 -8.65 -8.84 13.57
CA THR A 405 -7.74 -9.68 14.38
C THR A 405 -8.48 -10.38 15.51
N ALA A 406 -9.35 -9.68 16.26
CA ALA A 406 -10.14 -10.28 17.33
C ALA A 406 -11.14 -11.33 16.79
N ALA A 407 -11.80 -11.05 15.66
CA ALA A 407 -12.68 -11.99 14.98
C ALA A 407 -11.90 -13.22 14.46
N LEU A 408 -10.71 -13.03 13.88
CA LEU A 408 -9.86 -14.13 13.44
C LEU A 408 -9.38 -15.00 14.61
N VAL A 409 -8.98 -14.38 15.73
CA VAL A 409 -8.63 -15.10 16.96
C VAL A 409 -9.83 -15.88 17.51
N LEU A 410 -11.04 -15.30 17.50
CA LEU A 410 -12.28 -15.99 17.88
C LEU A 410 -12.52 -17.21 16.98
N VAL A 411 -12.43 -17.05 15.65
CA VAL A 411 -12.61 -18.14 14.68
C VAL A 411 -11.53 -19.23 14.86
N VAL A 412 -10.27 -18.86 15.06
CA VAL A 412 -9.17 -19.82 15.31
C VAL A 412 -9.38 -20.56 16.64
N CYS A 413 -9.86 -19.89 17.70
CA CYS A 413 -10.25 -20.52 18.96
C CYS A 413 -11.42 -21.50 18.76
N LEU A 414 -12.49 -21.10 18.08
CA LEU A 414 -13.66 -21.94 17.81
C LEU A 414 -13.31 -23.15 16.94
N LEU A 415 -12.53 -22.96 15.88
CA LEU A 415 -12.05 -24.03 15.01
C LEU A 415 -11.12 -24.99 15.77
N SER A 416 -10.24 -24.47 16.62
CA SER A 416 -9.36 -25.28 17.48
C SER A 416 -10.15 -26.10 18.51
N LEU A 417 -11.19 -25.51 19.10
CA LEU A 417 -12.10 -26.22 20.02
C LEU A 417 -12.91 -27.29 19.27
N LEU A 418 -13.34 -27.02 18.03
CA LEU A 418 -14.06 -27.98 17.19
C LEU A 418 -13.15 -29.15 16.80
N LEU A 419 -11.94 -28.90 16.29
CA LEU A 419 -10.95 -29.95 16.01
C LEU A 419 -10.61 -30.74 17.28
N ALA A 420 -10.36 -30.07 18.40
CA ALA A 420 -10.09 -30.74 19.67
C ALA A 420 -11.26 -31.65 20.10
N GLN A 421 -12.51 -31.24 19.89
CA GLN A 421 -13.66 -32.11 20.14
C GLN A 421 -13.75 -33.27 19.15
N VAL A 422 -13.47 -33.07 17.86
CA VAL A 422 -13.44 -34.14 16.86
C VAL A 422 -12.43 -35.23 17.23
N PHE A 423 -11.18 -34.85 17.55
CA PHE A 423 -10.13 -35.81 17.89
C PHE A 423 -10.24 -36.41 19.31
N LEU A 424 -10.70 -35.65 20.32
CA LEU A 424 -10.80 -36.17 21.69
C LEU A 424 -12.06 -36.99 21.98
N ARG A 425 -13.16 -36.83 21.22
CA ARG A 425 -14.41 -37.60 21.44
C ARG A 425 -14.21 -39.12 21.26
N PRO A 426 -13.58 -39.63 20.17
CA PRO A 426 -13.27 -41.05 20.03
C PRO A 426 -12.38 -41.58 21.17
N LEU A 427 -11.31 -40.84 21.49
CA LEU A 427 -10.34 -41.24 22.52
C LEU A 427 -10.98 -41.38 23.91
N ARG A 428 -11.90 -40.47 24.26
CA ARG A 428 -12.67 -40.56 25.52
C ARG A 428 -13.62 -41.75 25.54
N ARG A 429 -14.35 -42.02 24.44
CA ARG A 429 -15.24 -43.20 24.34
C ARG A 429 -14.48 -44.51 24.55
N LEU A 430 -13.29 -44.63 23.95
CA LEU A 430 -12.43 -45.80 24.09
C LEU A 430 -11.88 -45.92 25.52
N LEU A 431 -11.44 -44.81 26.13
CA LEU A 431 -11.04 -44.76 27.54
C LEU A 431 -12.16 -45.20 28.50
N ASP A 432 -13.40 -44.75 28.28
CA ASP A 432 -14.54 -45.10 29.13
C ASP A 432 -15.01 -46.55 28.92
N ALA A 433 -14.87 -47.10 27.70
CA ALA A 433 -15.07 -48.52 27.46
C ALA A 433 -14.01 -49.40 28.15
N VAL A 434 -12.73 -48.99 28.13
CA VAL A 434 -11.65 -49.66 28.88
C VAL A 434 -11.93 -49.67 30.38
N LYS A 435 -12.44 -48.56 30.96
CA LYS A 435 -12.84 -48.52 32.37
C LYS A 435 -13.98 -49.50 32.70
N ARG A 436 -14.96 -49.67 31.81
CA ARG A 436 -16.08 -50.60 32.01
C ARG A 436 -15.62 -52.06 32.00
N VAL A 437 -14.77 -52.44 31.05
CA VAL A 437 -14.12 -53.78 31.06
C VAL A 437 -13.28 -53.98 32.32
N ALA A 438 -12.52 -52.97 32.74
CA ALA A 438 -11.75 -53.01 33.99
C ALA A 438 -12.62 -53.06 35.27
N ALA A 439 -13.90 -52.72 35.18
CA ALA A 439 -14.89 -52.85 36.25
C ALA A 439 -15.64 -54.19 36.24
N GLY A 440 -15.33 -55.09 35.29
CA GLY A 440 -15.95 -56.41 35.15
C GLY A 440 -17.13 -56.47 34.18
N GLU A 441 -17.44 -55.42 33.42
CA GLU A 441 -18.44 -55.51 32.35
C GLU A 441 -17.87 -56.27 31.14
N VAL A 442 -18.39 -57.47 30.90
CA VAL A 442 -18.02 -58.34 29.77
C VAL A 442 -18.78 -57.93 28.50
N GLY A 443 -18.17 -58.08 27.33
CA GLY A 443 -18.82 -57.84 26.03
C GLY A 443 -18.96 -56.36 25.62
N VAL A 444 -18.34 -55.42 26.34
CA VAL A 444 -18.33 -53.98 25.99
C VAL A 444 -17.65 -53.76 24.64
N GLN A 445 -18.31 -53.05 23.72
CA GLN A 445 -17.77 -52.72 22.39
C GLN A 445 -17.79 -51.21 22.11
N VAL A 446 -16.88 -50.77 21.23
CA VAL A 446 -16.71 -49.38 20.77
C VAL A 446 -17.01 -49.30 19.26
N ASP A 447 -17.72 -48.24 18.87
CA ASP A 447 -18.23 -48.01 17.50
C ASP A 447 -17.12 -47.55 16.53
N THR A 448 -16.57 -48.47 15.74
CA THR A 448 -15.39 -48.29 14.86
C THR A 448 -15.70 -47.66 13.49
N LYS A 449 -16.53 -46.62 13.45
CA LYS A 449 -17.00 -45.99 12.18
C LYS A 449 -15.97 -45.10 11.45
N SER A 450 -14.76 -44.92 11.99
CA SER A 450 -13.70 -44.15 11.31
C SER A 450 -12.85 -45.04 10.38
N ARG A 451 -11.88 -44.43 9.70
CA ARG A 451 -10.86 -45.11 8.86
C ARG A 451 -9.46 -44.60 9.21
N ASP A 452 -9.24 -44.40 10.50
CA ASP A 452 -8.01 -43.90 11.10
C ASP A 452 -7.44 -44.92 12.10
N GLU A 453 -6.28 -44.61 12.66
CA GLU A 453 -5.59 -45.44 13.65
C GLU A 453 -6.39 -45.59 14.96
N ILE A 454 -7.43 -44.76 15.18
CA ILE A 454 -8.37 -44.89 16.30
C ILE A 454 -9.41 -45.98 16.03
N ALA A 455 -9.82 -46.17 14.77
CA ALA A 455 -10.66 -47.30 14.37
C ALA A 455 -9.92 -48.64 14.53
N ASP A 456 -8.63 -48.69 14.16
CA ASP A 456 -7.78 -49.88 14.38
C ASP A 456 -7.63 -50.20 15.87
N LEU A 457 -7.36 -49.18 16.70
CA LEU A 457 -7.30 -49.33 18.16
C LEU A 457 -8.65 -49.78 18.76
N GLY A 458 -9.76 -49.28 18.22
CA GLY A 458 -11.11 -49.70 18.59
C GLY A 458 -11.44 -51.15 18.18
N ALA A 459 -10.95 -51.59 17.02
CA ALA A 459 -11.10 -52.97 16.56
C ALA A 459 -10.32 -53.93 17.45
N ALA A 460 -9.05 -53.63 17.73
CA ALA A 460 -8.21 -54.40 18.66
C ALA A 460 -8.82 -54.48 20.07
N PHE A 461 -9.42 -53.38 20.56
CA PHE A 461 -10.17 -53.38 21.83
C PHE A 461 -11.41 -54.29 21.77
N ASN A 462 -12.18 -54.24 20.68
CA ASN A 462 -13.39 -55.06 20.50
C ASN A 462 -13.07 -56.56 20.45
N ASP A 463 -11.98 -56.94 19.77
CA ASP A 463 -11.54 -58.34 19.70
C ASP A 463 -10.98 -58.84 21.03
N MET A 464 -10.27 -57.99 21.79
CA MET A 464 -9.89 -58.29 23.17
C MET A 464 -11.12 -58.52 24.07
N SER A 465 -12.13 -57.64 23.98
CA SER A 465 -13.39 -57.74 24.73
C SER A 465 -14.16 -59.02 24.39
N ARG A 466 -14.25 -59.38 23.10
CA ARG A 466 -14.85 -60.65 22.64
C ARG A 466 -14.05 -61.86 23.13
N SER A 467 -12.72 -61.78 23.14
CA SER A 467 -11.85 -62.87 23.64
C SER A 467 -12.01 -63.09 25.14
N LEU A 468 -12.22 -62.03 25.92
CA LEU A 468 -12.55 -62.13 27.34
C LEU A 468 -13.93 -62.76 27.57
N GLN A 469 -14.93 -62.40 26.75
CA GLN A 469 -16.27 -63.01 26.83
C GLN A 469 -16.23 -64.52 26.55
N VAL A 470 -15.68 -64.94 25.40
CA VAL A 470 -15.58 -66.35 25.03
C VAL A 470 -14.82 -67.18 26.07
N LYS A 471 -13.83 -66.59 26.76
CA LYS A 471 -13.12 -67.27 27.87
C LYS A 471 -13.94 -67.40 29.15
N ALA A 472 -14.85 -66.48 29.44
CA ALA A 472 -15.76 -66.61 30.57
C ALA A 472 -16.77 -67.74 30.28
N ASP A 473 -17.42 -67.69 29.11
CA ASP A 473 -18.43 -68.67 28.68
C ASP A 473 -17.87 -70.11 28.68
N LEU A 474 -16.62 -70.30 28.24
CA LEU A 474 -15.94 -71.61 28.23
C LEU A 474 -15.60 -72.14 29.64
N LEU A 475 -15.21 -71.27 30.58
CA LEU A 475 -14.86 -71.66 31.95
C LEU A 475 -16.09 -72.03 32.80
N GLU A 476 -17.26 -71.48 32.46
CA GLU A 476 -18.52 -71.84 33.11
C GLU A 476 -19.00 -73.22 32.62
N ALA A 477 -18.94 -73.47 31.31
CA ALA A 477 -19.25 -74.78 30.72
C ALA A 477 -18.34 -75.93 31.21
N GLU A 478 -17.03 -75.69 31.37
CA GLU A 478 -16.08 -76.69 31.89
C GLU A 478 -16.44 -77.14 33.32
N GLN A 479 -16.96 -76.23 34.15
CA GLN A 479 -17.30 -76.55 35.54
C GLN A 479 -18.58 -77.38 35.68
N GLU A 480 -19.61 -77.15 34.86
CA GLU A 480 -20.85 -77.94 34.88
C GLU A 480 -20.60 -79.42 34.51
N GLU A 481 -19.77 -79.68 33.49
CA GLU A 481 -19.45 -81.06 33.07
C GLU A 481 -18.64 -81.80 34.15
N HIS A 482 -17.71 -81.11 34.81
CA HIS A 482 -16.90 -81.67 35.90
C HIS A 482 -17.73 -82.03 37.15
N GLU A 483 -18.74 -81.23 37.49
CA GLU A 483 -19.66 -81.51 38.61
C GLU A 483 -20.54 -82.73 38.33
N ARG A 484 -21.06 -82.87 37.11
CA ARG A 484 -21.92 -83.99 36.71
C ARG A 484 -21.21 -85.35 36.79
N LEU A 485 -19.93 -85.40 36.41
CA LEU A 485 -19.15 -86.65 36.45
C LEU A 485 -18.87 -87.10 37.89
N LEU A 486 -18.56 -86.18 38.81
CA LEU A 486 -18.30 -86.50 40.22
C LEU A 486 -19.49 -87.18 40.91
N LEU A 487 -20.71 -86.68 40.67
CA LEU A 487 -21.95 -87.21 41.24
C LEU A 487 -22.32 -88.62 40.74
N THR A 488 -21.64 -89.13 39.71
CA THR A 488 -21.85 -90.50 39.19
C THR A 488 -21.00 -91.54 39.93
N LEU A 489 -19.96 -91.12 40.65
CA LEU A 489 -18.99 -92.01 41.31
C LEU A 489 -19.14 -92.06 42.85
N MET A 490 -19.80 -91.07 43.46
CA MET A 490 -19.98 -90.99 44.91
C MET A 490 -21.22 -90.15 45.28
N PRO A 491 -21.85 -90.37 46.45
CA PRO A 491 -23.00 -89.57 46.89
C PRO A 491 -22.71 -88.07 46.99
N GLU A 492 -23.75 -87.23 46.83
CA GLU A 492 -23.61 -85.76 46.76
C GLU A 492 -22.83 -85.16 47.94
N GLY A 493 -23.08 -85.63 49.17
CA GLY A 493 -22.36 -85.19 50.37
C GLY A 493 -20.84 -85.48 50.30
N VAL A 494 -20.48 -86.66 49.80
CA VAL A 494 -19.09 -87.09 49.60
C VAL A 494 -18.44 -86.27 48.47
N ALA A 495 -19.14 -86.10 47.34
CA ALA A 495 -18.67 -85.28 46.21
C ALA A 495 -18.41 -83.82 46.60
N LYS A 496 -19.23 -83.28 47.51
CA LYS A 496 -19.09 -81.91 48.04
C LYS A 496 -17.87 -81.76 48.96
N ARG A 497 -17.59 -82.75 49.81
CA ARG A 497 -16.38 -82.80 50.66
C ARG A 497 -15.10 -82.99 49.81
N TYR A 498 -15.15 -83.88 48.82
CA TYR A 498 -14.04 -84.14 47.90
C TYR A 498 -13.64 -82.87 47.12
N ARG A 499 -14.62 -82.11 46.60
CA ARG A 499 -14.40 -80.78 45.98
C ARG A 499 -13.82 -79.73 46.92
N GLN A 500 -13.94 -79.90 48.24
CA GLN A 500 -13.34 -79.01 49.24
C GLN A 500 -11.93 -79.44 49.67
N GLY A 501 -11.43 -80.59 49.19
CA GLY A 501 -10.07 -81.07 49.43
C GLY A 501 -9.94 -82.17 50.50
N ASP A 502 -11.03 -82.76 50.97
CA ASP A 502 -10.97 -83.95 51.83
C ASP A 502 -10.49 -85.17 51.02
N GLU A 503 -9.20 -85.52 51.12
CA GLU A 503 -8.64 -86.77 50.57
C GLU A 503 -9.09 -88.02 51.35
N THR A 504 -9.46 -87.87 52.63
CA THR A 504 -9.80 -88.99 53.53
C THR A 504 -11.22 -88.85 54.05
N ILE A 505 -12.20 -89.17 53.21
CA ILE A 505 -13.61 -89.20 53.61
C ILE A 505 -13.94 -90.59 54.13
N ALA A 506 -14.07 -90.72 55.45
CA ALA A 506 -14.66 -91.86 56.12
C ALA A 506 -15.71 -91.37 57.11
N GLU A 507 -16.85 -92.06 57.16
CA GLU A 507 -18.00 -91.70 57.99
C GLU A 507 -18.54 -92.98 58.67
N ASP A 508 -18.60 -92.96 60.00
CA ASP A 508 -19.14 -94.04 60.83
C ASP A 508 -20.64 -93.86 61.03
N HIS A 509 -21.41 -94.85 60.58
CA HIS A 509 -22.86 -94.87 60.65
C HIS A 509 -23.33 -95.86 61.70
N GLN A 510 -24.29 -95.44 62.52
CA GLN A 510 -24.97 -96.28 63.51
C GLN A 510 -26.37 -96.62 62.98
N ASP A 511 -26.89 -97.77 63.40
CA ASP A 511 -28.19 -98.31 62.95
C ASP A 511 -28.34 -98.33 61.42
N VAL A 512 -27.40 -98.98 60.73
CA VAL A 512 -27.54 -99.36 59.32
C VAL A 512 -27.89 -100.83 59.23
N THR A 513 -28.92 -101.16 58.45
CA THR A 513 -29.17 -102.55 58.06
C THR A 513 -28.43 -102.84 56.77
N VAL A 514 -27.64 -103.92 56.75
CA VAL A 514 -26.88 -104.38 55.59
C VAL A 514 -27.47 -105.69 55.10
N LEU A 515 -27.68 -105.79 53.79
CA LEU A 515 -27.93 -107.04 53.08
C LEU A 515 -26.73 -107.34 52.20
N PHE A 516 -26.20 -108.55 52.35
CA PHE A 516 -25.35 -109.16 51.34
C PHE A 516 -26.15 -110.30 50.71
N ALA A 517 -26.26 -110.32 49.39
CA ALA A 517 -27.00 -111.32 48.66
C ALA A 517 -26.22 -111.92 47.48
N ASP A 518 -26.42 -113.21 47.28
CA ASP A 518 -25.89 -114.01 46.19
C ASP A 518 -27.00 -114.83 45.50
N ILE A 519 -26.76 -115.26 44.26
CA ILE A 519 -27.73 -115.93 43.39
C ILE A 519 -27.34 -117.40 43.24
N ALA A 520 -27.83 -118.24 44.16
CA ALA A 520 -27.66 -119.68 44.08
C ALA A 520 -28.29 -120.25 42.80
N GLY A 521 -27.56 -121.14 42.13
CA GLY A 521 -27.94 -121.74 40.84
C GLY A 521 -27.48 -120.98 39.59
N PHE A 522 -26.96 -119.75 39.72
CA PHE A 522 -26.55 -118.95 38.55
C PHE A 522 -25.30 -119.52 37.85
N ASP A 523 -24.32 -120.02 38.58
CA ASP A 523 -23.12 -120.64 37.99
C ASP A 523 -23.43 -121.93 37.22
N ASP A 524 -24.45 -122.69 37.65
CA ASP A 524 -24.92 -123.88 36.92
C ASP A 524 -25.58 -123.51 35.59
N TYR A 525 -26.30 -122.38 35.53
CA TYR A 525 -26.80 -121.83 34.27
C TYR A 525 -25.68 -121.29 33.37
N ALA A 526 -24.66 -120.65 33.95
CA ALA A 526 -23.51 -120.14 33.21
C ALA A 526 -22.61 -121.26 32.64
N ARG A 527 -22.60 -122.46 33.25
CA ARG A 527 -21.87 -123.64 32.79
C ARG A 527 -22.42 -124.19 31.46
N GLY A 528 -21.94 -123.62 30.35
CA GLY A 528 -22.24 -124.07 28.98
C GLY A 528 -23.00 -123.07 28.12
N LYS A 529 -23.19 -121.83 28.62
CA LYS A 529 -23.79 -120.72 27.88
C LYS A 529 -22.75 -119.76 27.32
N ASP A 530 -23.15 -118.94 26.35
CA ASP A 530 -22.30 -117.84 25.89
C ASP A 530 -22.16 -116.76 26.98
N SER A 531 -20.99 -116.13 26.97
CA SER A 531 -20.62 -114.98 27.79
C SER A 531 -21.58 -113.79 27.67
N ALA A 532 -22.07 -113.47 26.46
CA ALA A 532 -22.97 -112.33 26.26
C ALA A 532 -24.39 -112.63 26.75
N GLU A 533 -24.94 -113.83 26.47
CA GLU A 533 -26.24 -114.25 27.03
C GLU A 533 -26.21 -114.26 28.56
N SER A 534 -25.15 -114.85 29.14
CA SER A 534 -24.98 -114.94 30.59
C SER A 534 -24.86 -113.56 31.25
N LEU A 535 -24.13 -112.63 30.62
CA LEU A 535 -23.99 -111.26 31.11
C LEU A 535 -25.26 -110.44 30.92
N ALA A 536 -26.01 -110.65 29.84
CA ALA A 536 -27.28 -109.96 29.59
C ALA A 536 -28.36 -110.36 30.62
N LEU A 537 -28.46 -111.66 30.97
CA LEU A 537 -29.36 -112.10 32.03
C LEU A 537 -28.92 -111.54 33.40
N LEU A 538 -27.62 -111.60 33.73
CA LEU A 538 -27.09 -111.04 34.97
C LEU A 538 -27.37 -109.54 35.10
N ASN A 539 -27.12 -108.76 34.05
CA ASN A 539 -27.40 -107.32 34.03
C ASN A 539 -28.90 -107.02 34.13
N SER A 540 -29.77 -107.88 33.59
CA SER A 540 -31.23 -107.73 33.71
C SER A 540 -31.73 -108.02 35.13
N ILE A 541 -31.17 -109.02 35.80
CA ILE A 541 -31.45 -109.35 37.19
C ILE A 541 -30.92 -108.24 38.12
N VAL A 542 -29.67 -107.81 37.95
CA VAL A 542 -29.06 -106.73 38.74
C VAL A 542 -29.85 -105.43 38.56
N ARG A 543 -30.20 -105.04 37.33
CA ARG A 543 -31.06 -103.87 37.10
C ARG A 543 -32.43 -104.00 37.79
N SER A 544 -33.02 -105.21 37.79
CA SER A 544 -34.27 -105.45 38.51
C SER A 544 -34.11 -105.36 40.03
N PHE A 545 -32.94 -105.71 40.57
CA PHE A 545 -32.58 -105.48 41.98
C PHE A 545 -32.36 -103.99 42.26
N ASP A 546 -31.71 -103.24 41.37
CA ASP A 546 -31.51 -101.79 41.49
C ASP A 546 -32.86 -101.05 41.52
N GLU A 547 -33.76 -101.35 40.56
CA GLU A 547 -35.12 -100.79 40.50
C GLU A 547 -35.98 -101.17 41.72
N ALA A 548 -35.75 -102.35 42.30
CA ALA A 548 -36.38 -102.76 43.56
C ALA A 548 -35.75 -102.07 44.79
N ALA A 549 -34.44 -101.82 44.79
CA ALA A 549 -33.74 -101.14 45.87
C ALA A 549 -34.23 -99.69 45.99
N GLU A 550 -34.27 -98.96 44.86
CA GLU A 550 -34.82 -97.61 44.79
C GLU A 550 -36.27 -97.57 45.32
N LYS A 551 -37.13 -98.49 44.84
CA LYS A 551 -38.52 -98.58 45.28
C LYS A 551 -38.69 -98.83 46.79
N HIS A 552 -37.81 -99.64 47.40
CA HIS A 552 -37.83 -99.91 48.84
C HIS A 552 -37.04 -98.87 49.67
N GLY A 553 -36.35 -97.91 49.05
CA GLY A 553 -35.53 -96.91 49.73
C GLY A 553 -34.22 -97.48 50.27
N VAL A 554 -33.68 -98.49 49.58
CA VAL A 554 -32.43 -99.20 49.88
C VAL A 554 -31.31 -98.66 48.97
N GLU A 555 -30.14 -98.46 49.56
CA GLU A 555 -28.98 -97.80 48.98
C GLU A 555 -27.98 -98.88 48.49
N ARG A 556 -27.84 -99.02 47.17
CA ARG A 556 -26.88 -99.94 46.54
C ARG A 556 -25.46 -99.41 46.74
N VAL A 557 -24.60 -100.20 47.40
CA VAL A 557 -23.21 -99.80 47.70
C VAL A 557 -22.26 -100.43 46.70
N ARG A 558 -22.32 -101.75 46.52
CA ARG A 558 -21.43 -102.46 45.60
C ARG A 558 -22.11 -103.65 44.93
N THR A 559 -21.71 -103.93 43.70
CA THR A 559 -22.11 -105.13 42.95
C THR A 559 -20.88 -105.65 42.23
N THR A 560 -20.55 -106.93 42.37
CA THR A 560 -19.37 -107.52 41.72
C THR A 560 -19.60 -109.01 41.48
N ARG A 561 -19.26 -109.51 40.28
CA ARG A 561 -19.60 -110.87 39.81
C ARG A 561 -19.09 -112.01 40.71
N GLN A 562 -18.07 -111.76 41.54
CA GLN A 562 -17.48 -112.73 42.47
C GLN A 562 -17.73 -112.39 43.95
N GLU A 563 -18.39 -111.27 44.24
CA GLU A 563 -18.59 -110.73 45.59
C GLU A 563 -20.06 -110.26 45.78
N GLY A 564 -21.00 -110.91 45.09
CA GLY A 564 -22.44 -110.71 45.24
C GLY A 564 -22.97 -109.28 44.99
N TYR A 565 -24.09 -109.01 45.66
CA TYR A 565 -24.82 -107.74 45.66
C TYR A 565 -24.89 -107.22 47.10
N LEU A 566 -24.22 -106.10 47.37
CA LEU A 566 -24.13 -105.44 48.68
C LEU A 566 -25.01 -104.19 48.71
N ALA A 567 -25.99 -104.21 49.60
CA ALA A 567 -26.96 -103.14 49.80
C ALA A 567 -27.05 -102.73 51.27
N SER A 568 -27.34 -101.45 51.49
CA SER A 568 -27.50 -100.85 52.81
C SER A 568 -28.82 -100.10 52.89
N CYS A 569 -29.37 -99.93 54.08
CA CYS A 569 -30.50 -99.04 54.30
C CYS A 569 -30.25 -98.27 55.58
N GLY A 570 -30.19 -96.95 55.47
CA GLY A 570 -29.82 -96.05 56.55
C GLY A 570 -28.45 -95.40 56.41
N LEU A 571 -27.73 -95.63 55.30
CA LEU A 571 -26.33 -95.22 55.11
C LEU A 571 -26.19 -93.79 54.56
N THR A 572 -26.93 -93.46 53.50
CA THR A 572 -26.91 -92.08 52.93
C THR A 572 -28.02 -91.23 53.54
N VAL A 573 -29.18 -91.83 53.77
CA VAL A 573 -30.31 -91.24 54.49
C VAL A 573 -30.61 -92.12 55.71
N PRO A 574 -30.31 -91.68 56.95
CA PRO A 574 -30.63 -92.42 58.17
C PRO A 574 -32.12 -92.75 58.27
N ARG A 575 -32.44 -94.02 58.02
CA ARG A 575 -33.79 -94.60 58.00
C ARG A 575 -33.90 -95.57 59.15
N VAL A 576 -34.76 -95.27 60.11
CA VAL A 576 -34.95 -96.19 61.25
C VAL A 576 -35.93 -97.32 60.90
N ASP A 577 -36.51 -97.30 59.69
CA ASP A 577 -37.25 -98.41 59.08
C ASP A 577 -36.36 -99.29 58.18
N ASN A 578 -35.03 -99.10 58.26
CA ASN A 578 -33.95 -99.90 57.67
C ASN A 578 -34.19 -101.42 57.70
N ALA A 579 -34.40 -102.02 58.87
CA ALA A 579 -34.50 -103.46 59.06
C ALA A 579 -35.71 -104.02 58.31
N ARG A 580 -36.85 -103.35 58.45
CA ARG A 580 -38.09 -103.70 57.75
C ARG A 580 -37.95 -103.54 56.24
N ARG A 581 -37.43 -102.39 55.77
CA ARG A 581 -37.21 -102.12 54.33
C ARG A 581 -36.29 -103.16 53.70
N MET A 582 -35.22 -103.54 54.39
CA MET A 582 -34.26 -104.51 53.88
C MET A 582 -34.85 -105.92 53.80
N VAL A 583 -35.66 -106.33 54.77
CA VAL A 583 -36.40 -107.61 54.71
C VAL A 583 -37.44 -107.60 53.59
N GLU A 584 -38.21 -106.51 53.44
CA GLU A 584 -39.16 -106.36 52.31
C GLU A 584 -38.43 -106.37 50.94
N PHE A 585 -37.27 -105.74 50.85
CA PHE A 585 -36.40 -105.76 49.67
C PHE A 585 -35.84 -107.16 49.37
N ALA A 586 -35.35 -107.89 50.37
CA ALA A 586 -34.86 -109.25 50.19
C ALA A 586 -35.96 -110.21 49.69
N ILE A 587 -37.18 -110.05 50.20
CA ILE A 587 -38.36 -110.78 49.70
C ILE A 587 -38.68 -110.39 48.24
N ALA A 588 -38.54 -109.10 47.90
CA ALA A 588 -38.68 -108.65 46.51
C ALA A 588 -37.59 -109.22 45.57
N MET A 589 -36.32 -109.31 46.02
CA MET A 589 -35.22 -109.95 45.29
C MET A 589 -35.48 -111.44 45.05
N GLN A 590 -35.91 -112.19 46.06
CA GLN A 590 -36.30 -113.60 45.91
C GLN A 590 -37.45 -113.73 44.89
N GLY A 591 -38.48 -112.88 45.00
CA GLY A 591 -39.59 -112.86 44.03
C GLY A 591 -39.19 -112.40 42.60
N ILE A 592 -38.09 -111.68 42.43
CA ILE A 592 -37.48 -111.38 41.12
C ILE A 592 -36.80 -112.64 40.57
N LEU A 593 -35.99 -113.33 41.38
CA LEU A 593 -35.31 -114.56 40.96
C LEU A 593 -36.28 -115.69 40.62
N ASP A 594 -37.36 -115.90 41.39
CA ASP A 594 -38.37 -116.90 41.06
C ASP A 594 -39.08 -116.59 39.73
N ARG A 595 -39.30 -115.31 39.39
CA ARG A 595 -39.86 -114.91 38.07
C ARG A 595 -38.88 -115.18 36.94
N TYR A 596 -37.62 -114.77 37.07
CA TYR A 596 -36.60 -115.02 36.04
C TYR A 596 -36.31 -116.52 35.87
N GLY A 597 -36.28 -117.28 36.96
CA GLY A 597 -36.14 -118.73 36.94
C GLY A 597 -37.29 -119.41 36.20
N ALA A 598 -38.53 -119.07 36.53
CA ALA A 598 -39.73 -119.60 35.84
C ALA A 598 -39.77 -119.24 34.35
N GLN A 599 -39.29 -118.06 33.96
CA GLN A 599 -39.24 -117.63 32.55
C GLN A 599 -38.15 -118.34 31.73
N ASN A 600 -37.03 -118.72 32.35
CA ASN A 600 -35.86 -119.28 31.66
C ASN A 600 -35.67 -120.79 31.88
N GLY A 601 -36.49 -121.43 32.72
CA GLY A 601 -36.40 -122.85 33.04
C GLY A 601 -35.26 -123.20 34.02
N ILE A 602 -34.89 -122.27 34.91
CA ILE A 602 -33.76 -122.39 35.83
C ILE A 602 -34.26 -122.27 37.27
N GLU A 603 -33.74 -123.08 38.20
CA GLU A 603 -33.99 -122.84 39.62
C GLU A 603 -32.96 -121.85 40.21
N LEU A 604 -33.21 -120.56 40.01
CA LEU A 604 -32.48 -119.47 40.67
C LEU A 604 -33.08 -119.20 42.05
N LYS A 605 -32.25 -119.11 43.09
CA LYS A 605 -32.67 -118.82 44.48
C LYS A 605 -31.78 -117.79 45.14
N LEU A 606 -32.35 -116.95 45.99
CA LEU A 606 -31.58 -115.98 46.77
C LEU A 606 -30.89 -116.69 47.94
N ARG A 607 -29.61 -116.37 48.17
CA ARG A 607 -28.92 -116.58 49.44
C ARG A 607 -28.59 -115.20 49.99
N ALA A 608 -29.33 -114.72 50.97
CA ALA A 608 -29.14 -113.39 51.55
C ALA A 608 -28.91 -113.46 53.06
N GLY A 609 -27.87 -112.79 53.54
CA GLY A 609 -27.65 -112.53 54.95
C GLY A 609 -27.96 -111.07 55.28
N ILE A 610 -28.68 -110.83 56.37
CA ILE A 610 -29.04 -109.49 56.85
C ILE A 610 -28.62 -109.32 58.30
N ASP A 611 -27.86 -108.27 58.60
CA ASP A 611 -27.58 -107.79 59.97
C ASP A 611 -27.92 -106.29 60.11
N SER A 612 -28.08 -105.81 61.34
CA SER A 612 -28.17 -104.38 61.66
C SER A 612 -27.14 -104.01 62.72
N GLY A 613 -26.45 -102.88 62.52
CA GLY A 613 -25.45 -102.40 63.47
C GLY A 613 -24.62 -101.26 62.91
N THR A 614 -23.39 -101.13 63.42
CA THR A 614 -22.45 -100.09 63.01
C THR A 614 -21.67 -100.47 61.75
N VAL A 615 -21.48 -99.51 60.87
CA VAL A 615 -20.70 -99.62 59.62
C VAL A 615 -19.93 -98.34 59.35
N THR A 616 -18.69 -98.46 58.92
CA THR A 616 -17.92 -97.36 58.35
C THR A 616 -18.14 -97.37 56.84
N SER A 617 -18.45 -96.22 56.25
CA SER A 617 -18.35 -96.02 54.79
C SER A 617 -17.19 -95.09 54.48
N GLY A 618 -16.60 -95.19 53.30
CA GLY A 618 -15.57 -94.23 52.91
C GLY A 618 -15.06 -94.33 51.50
N LEU A 619 -14.20 -93.38 51.17
CA LEU A 619 -13.51 -93.26 49.89
C LEU A 619 -12.22 -94.09 49.92
N VAL A 620 -12.12 -95.09 49.05
CA VAL A 620 -10.98 -96.01 48.97
C VAL A 620 -10.27 -95.84 47.63
N GLY A 621 -8.94 -95.71 47.69
CA GLY A 621 -8.06 -95.58 46.51
C GLY A 621 -7.80 -94.13 46.08
N ARG A 622 -6.55 -93.84 45.67
CA ARG A 622 -6.12 -92.51 45.19
C ARG A 622 -6.20 -92.32 43.67
N THR A 623 -6.09 -93.40 42.89
CA THR A 623 -6.05 -93.34 41.41
C THR A 623 -7.39 -93.73 40.77
N SER A 624 -8.10 -94.66 41.39
CA SER A 624 -9.49 -95.01 41.11
C SER A 624 -10.26 -94.86 42.42
N VAL A 625 -10.99 -93.76 42.56
CA VAL A 625 -11.82 -93.47 43.72
C VAL A 625 -13.04 -94.38 43.70
N VAL A 626 -13.22 -95.17 44.76
CA VAL A 626 -14.38 -96.05 44.97
C VAL A 626 -14.99 -95.74 46.33
N TYR A 627 -16.31 -95.59 46.39
CA TYR A 627 -17.06 -95.54 47.65
C TYR A 627 -17.45 -96.97 48.06
N ASP A 628 -17.06 -97.39 49.26
CA ASP A 628 -17.31 -98.75 49.78
C ASP A 628 -17.63 -98.72 51.29
N MET A 629 -18.06 -99.84 51.86
CA MET A 629 -18.41 -99.96 53.29
C MET A 629 -17.85 -101.21 53.97
N TRP A 630 -17.49 -101.08 55.24
CA TRP A 630 -16.96 -102.17 56.07
C TRP A 630 -17.41 -102.01 57.52
N GLY A 631 -17.50 -103.11 58.27
CA GLY A 631 -17.89 -103.06 59.67
C GLY A 631 -18.47 -104.37 60.17
N ASP A 632 -18.81 -104.43 61.46
CA ASP A 632 -19.32 -105.65 62.09
C ASP A 632 -20.63 -106.12 61.46
N ALA A 633 -21.53 -105.21 61.08
CA ALA A 633 -22.78 -105.59 60.41
C ALA A 633 -22.55 -106.14 58.99
N VAL A 634 -21.65 -105.54 58.20
CA VAL A 634 -21.28 -106.06 56.86
C VAL A 634 -20.65 -107.45 57.00
N ASN A 635 -19.68 -107.59 57.90
CA ASN A 635 -18.98 -108.84 58.15
C ASN A 635 -19.91 -109.93 58.71
N LEU A 636 -20.89 -109.58 59.55
CA LEU A 636 -21.84 -110.54 60.11
C LEU A 636 -22.90 -110.93 59.08
N ALA A 637 -23.48 -109.98 58.31
CA ALA A 637 -24.38 -110.27 57.20
C ALA A 637 -23.74 -111.24 56.19
N HIS A 638 -22.49 -110.95 55.75
CA HIS A 638 -21.74 -111.82 54.85
C HIS A 638 -21.53 -113.23 55.41
N ARG A 639 -21.16 -113.37 56.69
CA ARG A 639 -21.02 -114.69 57.32
C ARG A 639 -22.36 -115.42 57.46
N VAL A 640 -23.43 -114.71 57.82
CA VAL A 640 -24.77 -115.26 58.06
C VAL A 640 -25.40 -115.86 56.80
N GLN A 641 -25.10 -115.33 55.62
CA GLN A 641 -25.55 -115.92 54.35
C GLN A 641 -24.97 -117.34 54.12
N ASP A 642 -23.79 -117.62 54.67
CA ASP A 642 -22.97 -118.80 54.37
C ASP A 642 -22.96 -119.83 55.52
N VAL A 643 -23.75 -119.58 56.59
CA VAL A 643 -23.97 -120.52 57.70
C VAL A 643 -24.69 -121.80 57.24
N SER A 644 -25.40 -121.76 56.11
CA SER A 644 -26.04 -122.93 55.50
C SER A 644 -25.85 -122.95 53.98
N SER A 645 -25.68 -124.15 53.42
CA SER A 645 -25.66 -124.37 51.98
C SER A 645 -27.04 -124.23 51.32
N SER A 646 -28.14 -124.31 52.10
CA SER A 646 -29.50 -124.08 51.60
C SER A 646 -29.73 -122.62 51.21
N PRO A 647 -30.36 -122.33 50.05
CA PRO A 647 -30.83 -120.98 49.74
C PRO A 647 -31.88 -120.49 50.76
N GLY A 648 -31.98 -119.17 50.94
CA GLY A 648 -32.84 -118.54 51.93
C GLY A 648 -32.44 -117.11 52.27
N ILE A 649 -33.30 -116.44 53.04
CA ILE A 649 -33.04 -115.12 53.64
C ILE A 649 -32.82 -115.34 55.14
N TYR A 650 -31.60 -115.06 55.59
CA TYR A 650 -31.14 -115.30 56.96
C TYR A 650 -30.97 -113.97 57.71
N LEU A 651 -31.64 -113.84 58.86
CA LEU A 651 -31.64 -112.65 59.69
C LEU A 651 -30.85 -112.90 60.98
N THR A 652 -30.05 -111.93 61.43
CA THR A 652 -29.56 -111.95 62.81
C THR A 652 -30.67 -111.59 63.81
N GLN A 653 -30.45 -111.95 65.08
CA GLN A 653 -31.33 -111.49 66.17
C GLN A 653 -31.41 -109.95 66.24
N ARG A 654 -30.34 -109.22 65.88
CA ARG A 654 -30.33 -107.74 65.87
C ARG A 654 -31.38 -107.17 64.92
N VAL A 655 -31.58 -107.77 63.74
CA VAL A 655 -32.59 -107.35 62.74
C VAL A 655 -34.02 -107.60 63.25
N VAL A 656 -34.21 -108.70 63.98
CA VAL A 656 -35.49 -109.04 64.62
C VAL A 656 -35.82 -108.03 65.74
N ASP A 657 -34.81 -107.61 66.50
CA ASP A 657 -34.96 -106.70 67.63
C ASP A 657 -35.07 -105.22 67.21
N SER A 658 -34.40 -104.80 66.12
CA SER A 658 -34.25 -103.38 65.71
C SER A 658 -35.45 -102.75 65.01
N SER A 659 -36.56 -103.47 64.82
CA SER A 659 -37.71 -103.03 64.02
C SER A 659 -38.61 -101.95 64.71
N ARG A 660 -38.02 -100.94 65.38
CA ARG A 660 -38.69 -99.81 66.09
C ARG A 660 -37.95 -98.48 65.83
N ILE A 661 -38.67 -97.40 65.53
CA ILE A 661 -38.31 -96.51 64.40
C ILE A 661 -38.21 -94.96 64.73
N PRO A 662 -37.20 -94.46 65.51
CA PRO A 662 -36.69 -93.04 65.42
C PRO A 662 -35.21 -92.77 65.90
N SER A 663 -34.44 -91.67 65.62
CA SER A 663 -34.33 -90.68 64.49
C SER A 663 -33.25 -89.56 64.70
N ALA A 664 -32.48 -89.18 63.66
CA ALA A 664 -31.88 -87.83 63.31
C ALA A 664 -30.53 -87.22 63.88
N THR A 665 -29.70 -86.64 62.96
CA THR A 665 -28.75 -85.44 63.05
C THR A 665 -27.38 -85.48 63.83
N PRO A 666 -26.36 -84.52 63.75
CA PRO A 666 -25.73 -83.66 62.66
C PRO A 666 -24.16 -83.23 62.75
N ILE A 667 -23.63 -82.37 61.80
CA ILE A 667 -22.46 -81.34 61.75
C ILE A 667 -20.87 -81.54 61.53
N ARG A 668 -20.22 -80.68 60.66
CA ARG A 668 -18.78 -80.09 60.56
C ARG A 668 -17.56 -80.81 59.82
N GLU A 669 -16.36 -80.26 59.41
CA GLU A 669 -15.76 -78.91 58.97
C GLU A 669 -14.16 -78.90 58.67
N CYS A 670 -13.56 -77.93 57.88
CA CYS A 670 -12.22 -77.17 58.05
C CYS A 670 -10.95 -77.19 57.05
N TRP A 671 -10.21 -76.03 56.83
CA TRP A 671 -8.72 -75.76 56.46
C TRP A 671 -8.10 -75.80 54.97
N ARG A 672 -6.85 -75.40 54.49
CA ARG A 672 -5.60 -74.53 54.82
C ARG A 672 -4.47 -74.23 53.69
N ARG A 673 -3.96 -72.96 53.52
CA ARG A 673 -2.54 -72.34 53.30
C ARG A 673 -1.46 -72.53 52.11
N ARG A 674 -1.02 -71.41 51.43
CA ARG A 674 0.35 -70.67 51.22
C ARG A 674 1.71 -71.34 50.66
N PRO A 675 2.93 -70.66 50.42
CA PRO A 675 3.41 -69.41 49.67
C PRO A 675 4.93 -69.29 49.07
N VAL A 676 5.32 -68.17 48.34
CA VAL A 676 6.62 -67.32 48.29
C VAL A 676 8.03 -67.70 47.65
N ALA A 677 8.78 -66.73 47.02
CA ALA A 677 10.31 -66.60 46.84
C ALA A 677 10.88 -65.23 46.24
N CYS A 678 12.23 -64.92 46.22
CA CYS A 678 12.91 -63.61 45.80
C CYS A 678 14.46 -63.66 45.42
N GLY A 679 15.18 -62.55 45.04
CA GLY A 679 16.65 -62.47 44.64
C GLY A 679 17.37 -61.06 44.55
N SER A 680 18.72 -60.96 44.35
CA SER A 680 19.58 -59.71 44.55
C SER A 680 20.97 -59.57 43.81
N GLY A 681 21.73 -58.43 43.92
CA GLY A 681 23.15 -58.25 43.44
C GLY A 681 23.80 -56.81 43.49
N ALA A 682 25.15 -56.62 43.50
CA ALA A 682 25.87 -55.29 43.60
C ALA A 682 27.40 -55.27 43.22
N SER A 683 28.06 -54.08 43.03
CA SER A 683 29.52 -53.76 43.29
C SER A 683 30.00 -52.33 42.84
N MET A 684 31.27 -51.91 43.13
CA MET A 684 31.83 -50.55 42.93
C MET A 684 33.36 -50.52 42.62
N ARG A 685 33.92 -49.48 41.94
CA ARG A 685 35.39 -49.27 41.74
C ARG A 685 35.82 -47.79 41.57
N ARG A 686 37.07 -47.43 41.93
CA ARG A 686 37.70 -46.08 41.79
C ARG A 686 38.73 -45.99 40.64
N ARG A 687 39.02 -44.78 40.12
CA ARG A 687 40.23 -44.43 39.33
C ARG A 687 40.78 -43.02 39.68
N ARG A 688 41.95 -42.68 39.13
CA ARG A 688 42.80 -41.51 39.45
C ARG A 688 42.46 -40.23 38.67
N VAL A 689 42.99 -39.09 39.15
CA VAL A 689 42.97 -37.77 38.50
C VAL A 689 44.40 -37.40 38.06
N SER A 690 44.56 -36.93 36.83
CA SER A 690 45.69 -36.14 36.32
C SER A 690 45.33 -35.51 34.97
N ASP A 691 46.04 -34.46 34.59
CA ASP A 691 45.93 -33.65 33.37
C ASP A 691 44.60 -32.92 33.10
N ILE A 692 44.67 -31.59 33.19
CA ILE A 692 43.60 -30.64 32.87
C ILE A 692 43.70 -30.19 31.40
N THR A 693 44.91 -30.02 30.87
CA THR A 693 45.19 -29.54 29.49
C THR A 693 44.81 -30.55 28.40
N GLY A 694 44.70 -31.85 28.75
CA GLY A 694 44.23 -32.92 27.88
C GLY A 694 42.71 -33.15 27.90
N GLN A 695 41.94 -32.36 28.67
CA GLN A 695 40.49 -32.49 28.75
C GLN A 695 39.83 -31.86 27.49
N PRO A 696 38.81 -32.50 26.87
CA PRO A 696 38.15 -31.96 25.68
C PRO A 696 37.62 -30.52 25.83
N TRP A 697 37.12 -30.17 27.02
CA TRP A 697 36.54 -28.86 27.33
C TRP A 697 37.57 -27.74 27.54
N PHE A 698 38.86 -28.06 27.75
CA PHE A 698 39.85 -27.08 28.20
C PHE A 698 40.13 -25.98 27.17
N TRP A 699 40.45 -26.36 25.93
CA TRP A 699 40.72 -25.41 24.85
C TRP A 699 39.47 -24.59 24.44
N PRO A 700 38.27 -25.19 24.27
CA PRO A 700 37.03 -24.43 24.07
C PRO A 700 36.75 -23.41 25.18
N ALA A 701 36.94 -23.78 26.46
CA ALA A 701 36.74 -22.85 27.58
C ALA A 701 37.75 -21.69 27.54
N LEU A 702 39.03 -21.97 27.26
CA LEU A 702 40.08 -20.95 27.13
C LEU A 702 39.79 -19.95 26.00
N ILE A 703 39.33 -20.46 24.85
CA ILE A 703 38.92 -19.65 23.69
C ILE A 703 37.77 -18.70 24.04
N ILE A 704 36.81 -19.12 24.86
CA ILE A 704 35.72 -18.25 25.30
C ILE A 704 36.21 -17.22 26.33
N VAL A 705 36.94 -17.65 27.36
CA VAL A 705 37.38 -16.76 28.46
C VAL A 705 38.31 -15.63 27.97
N ILE A 706 39.19 -15.91 27.01
CA ILE A 706 40.16 -14.92 26.49
C ILE A 706 39.71 -14.33 25.14
N GLY A 707 39.19 -15.15 24.23
CA GLY A 707 38.84 -14.72 22.87
C GLY A 707 37.58 -13.88 22.79
N LEU A 708 36.52 -14.20 23.56
CA LEU A 708 35.25 -13.47 23.49
C LEU A 708 35.42 -11.99 23.92
N PRO A 709 36.09 -11.64 25.04
CA PRO A 709 36.32 -10.24 25.41
C PRO A 709 37.13 -9.47 24.35
N VAL A 710 38.18 -10.08 23.78
CA VAL A 710 39.03 -9.45 22.76
C VAL A 710 38.24 -9.16 21.49
N VAL A 711 37.46 -10.12 20.99
CA VAL A 711 36.62 -9.92 19.80
C VAL A 711 35.52 -8.88 20.07
N LEU A 712 34.87 -8.90 21.24
CA LEU A 712 33.88 -7.88 21.60
C LEU A 712 34.48 -6.46 21.65
N LEU A 713 35.73 -6.31 22.12
CA LEU A 713 36.43 -5.03 22.13
C LEU A 713 36.74 -4.54 20.70
N VAL A 714 37.34 -5.39 19.86
CA VAL A 714 37.64 -5.07 18.45
C VAL A 714 36.38 -4.68 17.68
N LEU A 715 35.27 -5.41 17.86
CA LEU A 715 33.99 -5.06 17.22
C LEU A 715 33.39 -3.76 17.76
N THR A 716 33.65 -3.38 19.02
CA THR A 716 33.19 -2.11 19.59
C THR A 716 33.85 -0.92 18.86
N GLU A 717 35.17 -0.96 18.70
CA GLU A 717 35.90 0.08 17.93
C GLU A 717 35.51 0.09 16.45
N LEU A 718 35.34 -1.09 15.84
CA LEU A 718 34.90 -1.19 14.44
C LEU A 718 33.51 -0.55 14.23
N ILE A 719 32.57 -0.74 15.17
CA ILE A 719 31.25 -0.08 15.14
C ILE A 719 31.41 1.44 15.30
N ALA A 720 32.27 1.91 16.21
CA ALA A 720 32.52 3.33 16.43
C ALA A 720 33.17 4.00 15.21
N TRP A 721 34.06 3.29 14.50
CA TRP A 721 34.67 3.73 13.25
C TRP A 721 33.66 3.78 12.09
N MET A 722 32.88 2.71 11.88
CA MET A 722 31.85 2.68 10.83
C MET A 722 30.76 3.73 11.04
N THR A 723 30.32 3.91 12.29
CA THR A 723 29.26 4.88 12.63
C THR A 723 29.73 6.32 12.40
N ARG A 724 30.99 6.65 12.73
CA ARG A 724 31.61 7.95 12.40
C ARG A 724 31.70 8.22 10.88
N ARG A 725 31.76 7.17 10.05
CA ARG A 725 31.75 7.26 8.58
C ARG A 725 30.34 7.11 7.96
N GLY A 726 29.28 7.09 8.77
CA GLY A 726 27.89 6.91 8.29
C GLY A 726 27.60 5.55 7.61
N ASN A 727 28.50 4.58 7.70
CA ASN A 727 28.39 3.34 6.94
C ASN A 727 27.29 2.42 7.53
N PRO A 728 26.27 2.01 6.74
CA PRO A 728 25.16 1.19 7.23
C PRO A 728 25.57 -0.21 7.73
N ALA A 729 26.75 -0.71 7.36
CA ALA A 729 27.32 -1.95 7.90
C ALA A 729 27.44 -1.92 9.44
N ALA A 730 27.52 -0.73 10.06
CA ALA A 730 27.54 -0.56 11.51
C ALA A 730 26.32 -1.17 12.24
N LYS A 731 25.20 -1.40 11.54
CA LYS A 731 24.03 -2.13 12.07
C LYS A 731 24.27 -3.65 12.15
N ILE A 732 24.91 -4.22 11.13
CA ILE A 732 25.22 -5.67 11.05
C ILE A 732 26.27 -6.02 12.10
N VAL A 733 27.34 -5.23 12.21
CA VAL A 733 28.43 -5.49 13.17
C VAL A 733 27.92 -5.40 14.62
N ARG A 734 26.95 -4.51 14.90
CA ARG A 734 26.21 -4.49 16.18
C ARG A 734 25.44 -5.78 16.44
N LEU A 735 24.77 -6.34 15.43
CA LEU A 735 24.01 -7.58 15.57
C LEU A 735 24.92 -8.81 15.79
N VAL A 736 26.05 -8.86 15.09
CA VAL A 736 27.11 -9.87 15.32
C VAL A 736 27.65 -9.79 16.75
N ARG A 737 28.03 -8.59 17.20
CA ARG A 737 28.56 -8.33 18.55
C ARG A 737 27.57 -8.67 19.66
N ASN A 738 26.32 -8.23 19.53
CA ASN A 738 25.36 -8.28 20.63
C ASN A 738 24.59 -9.61 20.71
N TYR A 739 24.45 -10.36 19.61
CA TYR A 739 23.61 -11.57 19.56
C TYR A 739 24.34 -12.81 19.05
N VAL A 740 25.06 -12.73 17.93
CA VAL A 740 25.73 -13.91 17.34
C VAL A 740 26.86 -14.42 18.24
N LEU A 741 27.75 -13.53 18.69
CA LEU A 741 28.92 -13.91 19.49
C LEU A 741 28.57 -14.49 20.87
N PRO A 742 27.69 -13.87 21.69
CA PRO A 742 27.27 -14.46 22.96
C PRO A 742 26.58 -15.81 22.79
N LEU A 743 25.74 -15.97 21.76
CA LEU A 743 25.03 -17.23 21.52
C LEU A 743 25.95 -18.31 20.93
N GLY A 744 26.95 -17.94 20.13
CA GLY A 744 28.00 -18.84 19.67
C GLY A 744 28.90 -19.34 20.81
N ALA A 745 29.25 -18.46 21.76
CA ALA A 745 29.95 -18.87 22.98
C ALA A 745 29.09 -19.83 23.83
N LEU A 746 27.79 -19.55 23.98
CA LEU A 746 26.85 -20.45 24.66
C LEU A 746 26.74 -21.81 23.94
N LEU A 747 26.68 -21.83 22.60
CA LEU A 747 26.66 -23.04 21.80
C LEU A 747 27.91 -23.91 22.04
N ILE A 748 29.10 -23.28 22.04
CA ILE A 748 30.37 -23.95 22.30
C ILE A 748 30.40 -24.51 23.73
N LEU A 749 29.92 -23.78 24.74
CA LEU A 749 29.80 -24.30 26.11
C LEU A 749 28.86 -25.51 26.18
N LEU A 750 27.67 -25.41 25.58
CA LEU A 750 26.68 -26.50 25.57
C LEU A 750 27.18 -27.75 24.84
N SER A 751 28.04 -27.60 23.81
CA SER A 751 28.65 -28.73 23.12
C SER A 751 29.76 -29.42 23.93
N GLN A 752 30.24 -28.84 25.03
CA GLN A 752 31.23 -29.47 25.93
C GLN A 752 30.61 -30.15 27.16
N VAL A 753 29.30 -30.00 27.37
CA VAL A 753 28.57 -30.55 28.54
C VAL A 753 27.96 -31.94 28.25
N ASP A 754 28.31 -32.57 27.11
CA ASP A 754 27.77 -33.88 26.71
C ASP A 754 28.33 -35.04 27.56
N LEU A 755 27.69 -35.25 28.72
CA LEU A 755 27.83 -36.44 29.55
C LEU A 755 27.05 -37.64 28.98
N GLY A 756 27.26 -37.94 27.71
CA GLY A 756 26.97 -39.26 27.11
C GLY A 756 25.54 -39.48 26.62
N SER A 757 24.81 -38.45 26.19
CA SER A 757 23.47 -38.63 25.61
C SER A 757 23.19 -37.69 24.44
N ARG A 758 23.14 -38.24 23.22
CA ARG A 758 23.12 -37.49 21.94
C ARG A 758 21.84 -36.68 21.64
N ASP A 759 20.85 -36.67 22.53
CA ASP A 759 19.53 -36.07 22.31
C ASP A 759 19.12 -34.99 23.32
N VAL A 760 20.10 -34.26 23.87
CA VAL A 760 19.81 -33.04 24.66
C VAL A 760 19.19 -31.97 23.75
N THR A 761 17.87 -31.84 23.77
CA THR A 761 17.09 -30.97 22.87
C THR A 761 17.50 -29.49 22.95
N SER A 762 17.95 -29.01 24.11
CA SER A 762 18.37 -27.61 24.30
C SER A 762 19.55 -27.22 23.41
N THR A 763 20.52 -28.12 23.18
CA THR A 763 21.66 -27.84 22.29
C THR A 763 21.21 -27.71 20.84
N LYS A 764 20.28 -28.56 20.37
CA LYS A 764 19.64 -28.44 19.03
C LYS A 764 18.84 -27.14 18.90
N VAL A 765 18.15 -26.70 19.95
CA VAL A 765 17.44 -25.40 19.97
C VAL A 765 18.41 -24.22 19.91
N VAL A 766 19.49 -24.19 20.70
CA VAL A 766 20.48 -23.10 20.65
C VAL A 766 21.21 -23.07 19.30
N ALA A 767 21.53 -24.22 18.71
CA ALA A 767 22.07 -24.31 17.34
C ALA A 767 21.10 -23.74 16.30
N THR A 768 19.79 -24.01 16.44
CA THR A 768 18.74 -23.47 15.56
C THR A 768 18.69 -21.94 15.63
N VAL A 769 18.70 -21.36 16.83
CA VAL A 769 18.67 -19.89 17.01
C VAL A 769 19.97 -19.24 16.53
N PHE A 770 21.12 -19.86 16.78
CA PHE A 770 22.43 -19.39 16.27
C PHE A 770 22.49 -19.41 14.74
N GLY A 771 22.04 -20.50 14.10
CA GLY A 771 21.92 -20.58 12.65
C GLY A 771 20.98 -19.51 12.09
N PHE A 772 19.82 -19.28 12.71
CA PHE A 772 18.89 -18.22 12.28
C PHE A 772 19.50 -16.81 12.39
N LEU A 773 20.28 -16.53 13.43
CA LEU A 773 21.01 -15.26 13.55
C LEU A 773 22.13 -15.13 12.50
N LEU A 774 22.83 -16.21 12.13
CA LEU A 774 23.78 -16.21 11.02
C LEU A 774 23.10 -15.94 9.67
N ILE A 775 21.94 -16.54 9.43
CA ILE A 775 21.11 -16.25 8.23
C ILE A 775 20.72 -14.77 8.21
N LEU A 776 20.27 -14.23 9.34
CA LEU A 776 19.89 -12.81 9.45
C LEU A 776 21.10 -11.87 9.22
N VAL A 777 22.31 -12.24 9.67
CA VAL A 777 23.55 -11.52 9.34
C VAL A 777 23.89 -11.63 7.85
N LEU A 778 23.80 -12.82 7.26
CA LEU A 778 24.10 -13.05 5.84
C LEU A 778 23.19 -12.23 4.92
N LEU A 779 21.88 -12.25 5.17
CA LEU A 779 20.90 -11.53 4.35
C LEU A 779 21.04 -10.01 4.47
N ASN A 780 21.28 -9.48 5.69
CA ASN A 780 21.56 -8.06 5.87
C ASN A 780 22.93 -7.67 5.28
N GLY A 781 23.92 -8.55 5.38
CA GLY A 781 25.25 -8.41 4.76
C GLY A 781 25.16 -8.29 3.25
N LEU A 782 24.45 -9.20 2.60
CA LEU A 782 24.16 -9.13 1.17
C LEU A 782 23.40 -7.85 0.79
N ASN A 783 22.40 -7.47 1.59
CA ASN A 783 21.63 -6.24 1.36
C ASN A 783 22.48 -4.96 1.49
N VAL A 784 23.48 -4.93 2.38
CA VAL A 784 24.44 -3.83 2.44
C VAL A 784 25.46 -3.91 1.30
N ALA A 785 25.99 -5.09 0.98
CA ALA A 785 26.98 -5.27 -0.08
C ALA A 785 26.44 -4.92 -1.49
N LEU A 786 25.17 -5.22 -1.77
CA LEU A 786 24.52 -4.93 -3.05
C LEU A 786 23.97 -3.50 -3.16
N PHE A 787 23.48 -2.90 -2.06
CA PHE A 787 22.69 -1.66 -2.13
C PHE A 787 23.27 -0.45 -1.38
N ALA A 788 24.26 -0.62 -0.48
CA ALA A 788 24.86 0.52 0.24
C ALA A 788 25.99 1.23 -0.54
N THR A 789 26.52 0.59 -1.58
CA THR A 789 27.64 1.05 -2.42
C THR A 789 27.20 1.65 -3.76
N ALA A 790 25.90 1.66 -4.05
CA ALA A 790 25.34 2.11 -5.33
C ALA A 790 24.84 3.57 -5.26
N ASP A 791 25.34 4.41 -6.17
CA ASP A 791 25.04 5.85 -6.21
C ASP A 791 23.58 6.17 -6.56
N ARG A 792 23.16 7.40 -6.18
CA ARG A 792 21.85 7.95 -6.55
C ARG A 792 21.79 8.16 -8.07
N GLY A 793 20.78 7.55 -8.72
CA GLY A 793 20.62 7.57 -10.18
C GLY A 793 21.15 6.32 -10.91
N SER A 794 21.85 5.42 -10.21
CA SER A 794 22.33 4.14 -10.77
C SER A 794 21.19 3.14 -11.04
N TRP A 795 21.54 1.95 -11.55
CA TRP A 795 20.64 0.80 -11.79
C TRP A 795 19.70 0.47 -10.61
N ARG A 796 20.11 0.80 -9.38
CA ARG A 796 19.32 0.69 -8.15
C ARG A 796 17.94 1.35 -8.25
N ALA A 797 17.80 2.43 -9.00
CA ALA A 797 16.51 3.12 -9.19
C ALA A 797 15.58 2.40 -10.19
N ARG A 798 16.10 1.44 -10.97
CA ARG A 798 15.42 0.81 -12.11
C ARG A 798 15.01 -0.64 -11.85
N ILE A 799 15.60 -1.32 -10.86
CA ILE A 799 15.23 -2.69 -10.47
C ILE A 799 14.24 -2.66 -9.29
N PRO A 800 13.00 -3.19 -9.45
CA PRO A 800 12.03 -3.31 -8.36
C PRO A 800 12.53 -4.15 -7.17
N SER A 801 12.09 -3.80 -5.96
CA SER A 801 12.45 -4.56 -4.75
C SER A 801 12.06 -6.03 -4.84
N ILE A 802 10.98 -6.35 -5.55
CA ILE A 802 10.43 -7.70 -5.76
C ILE A 802 11.53 -8.70 -6.17
N PHE A 803 12.47 -8.34 -7.05
CA PHE A 803 13.56 -9.23 -7.44
C PHE A 803 14.55 -9.49 -6.31
N VAL A 804 14.87 -8.44 -5.54
CA VAL A 804 15.71 -8.53 -4.33
C VAL A 804 15.02 -9.37 -3.26
N ASP A 805 13.71 -9.19 -3.10
CA ASP A 805 12.89 -9.89 -2.10
C ASP A 805 12.70 -11.37 -2.47
N ILE A 806 12.59 -11.71 -3.77
CA ILE A 806 12.62 -13.09 -4.29
C ILE A 806 13.98 -13.75 -4.04
N VAL A 807 15.10 -13.07 -4.36
CA VAL A 807 16.45 -13.60 -4.07
C VAL A 807 16.66 -13.77 -2.57
N ARG A 808 16.17 -12.83 -1.74
CA ARG A 808 16.20 -12.94 -0.28
C ARG A 808 15.37 -14.13 0.21
N LEU A 809 14.18 -14.37 -0.37
CA LEU A 809 13.32 -15.50 -0.03
C LEU A 809 13.95 -16.85 -0.41
N LEU A 810 14.55 -16.96 -1.60
CA LEU A 810 15.28 -18.16 -2.04
C LEU A 810 16.45 -18.46 -1.09
N LEU A 811 17.23 -17.45 -0.70
CA LEU A 811 18.30 -17.60 0.28
C LEU A 811 17.78 -18.00 1.67
N ILE A 812 16.65 -17.44 2.13
CA ILE A 812 15.98 -17.87 3.37
C ILE A 812 15.61 -19.35 3.30
N VAL A 813 14.94 -19.80 2.22
CA VAL A 813 14.51 -21.19 2.04
C VAL A 813 15.70 -22.15 1.97
N ILE A 814 16.74 -21.82 1.19
CA ILE A 814 17.95 -22.64 1.06
C ILE A 814 18.68 -22.73 2.40
N CYS A 815 18.91 -21.61 3.09
CA CYS A 815 19.64 -21.63 4.35
C CYS A 815 18.82 -22.27 5.49
N LEU A 816 17.49 -22.14 5.50
CA LEU A 816 16.63 -22.87 6.45
C LEU A 816 16.67 -24.38 6.16
N ALA A 817 16.62 -24.81 4.90
CA ALA A 817 16.73 -26.23 4.54
C ALA A 817 18.09 -26.81 4.98
N VAL A 818 19.20 -26.11 4.73
CA VAL A 818 20.53 -26.49 5.22
C VAL A 818 20.57 -26.54 6.76
N LEU A 819 19.95 -25.58 7.44
CA LEU A 819 19.88 -25.53 8.90
C LEU A 819 19.07 -26.72 9.48
N PHE A 820 17.91 -27.04 8.93
CA PHE A 820 17.11 -28.19 9.37
C PHE A 820 17.79 -29.52 9.07
N ALA A 821 18.43 -29.67 7.91
CA ALA A 821 19.23 -30.85 7.59
C ALA A 821 20.41 -31.02 8.58
N TRP A 822 21.16 -29.95 8.86
CA TRP A 822 22.37 -29.99 9.68
C TRP A 822 22.11 -30.10 11.19
N VAL A 823 21.10 -29.40 11.72
CA VAL A 823 20.81 -29.36 13.17
C VAL A 823 19.85 -30.47 13.60
N TRP A 824 18.90 -30.87 12.75
CA TRP A 824 17.84 -31.81 13.08
C TRP A 824 17.92 -33.15 12.33
N GLY A 825 18.81 -33.28 11.34
CA GLY A 825 18.94 -34.49 10.53
C GLY A 825 17.77 -34.72 9.56
N ALA A 826 17.01 -33.65 9.24
CA ALA A 826 15.85 -33.75 8.38
C ALA A 826 16.22 -34.02 6.91
N ASP A 827 15.58 -35.00 6.27
CA ASP A 827 15.72 -35.21 4.83
C ASP A 827 15.00 -34.12 4.04
N VAL A 828 15.77 -33.12 3.61
CA VAL A 828 15.30 -32.06 2.71
C VAL A 828 15.32 -32.47 1.23
N GLY A 829 15.87 -33.64 0.87
CA GLY A 829 15.89 -34.15 -0.50
C GLY A 829 14.48 -34.34 -1.06
N GLY A 830 13.61 -35.00 -0.28
CA GLY A 830 12.18 -35.14 -0.62
C GLY A 830 11.41 -33.82 -0.73
N LEU A 831 11.84 -32.77 0.00
CA LEU A 831 11.25 -31.44 -0.11
C LEU A 831 11.70 -30.73 -1.39
N PHE A 832 12.99 -30.81 -1.74
CA PHE A 832 13.52 -30.21 -2.97
C PHE A 832 12.99 -30.88 -4.25
N THR A 833 12.73 -32.19 -4.26
CA THR A 833 12.11 -32.85 -5.42
C THR A 833 10.66 -32.42 -5.62
N ALA A 834 9.86 -32.35 -4.55
CA ALA A 834 8.48 -31.86 -4.61
C ALA A 834 8.39 -30.38 -5.02
N LEU A 835 9.28 -29.53 -4.48
CA LEU A 835 9.41 -28.13 -4.89
C LEU A 835 9.88 -28.01 -6.34
N GLY A 836 10.78 -28.87 -6.81
CA GLY A 836 11.28 -28.89 -8.18
C GLY A 836 10.18 -29.14 -9.22
N VAL A 837 9.36 -30.17 -9.02
CA VAL A 837 8.20 -30.46 -9.88
C VAL A 837 7.21 -29.28 -9.86
N SER A 838 6.93 -28.72 -8.70
CA SER A 838 6.06 -27.54 -8.55
C SER A 838 6.63 -26.31 -9.27
N SER A 839 7.95 -26.12 -9.23
CA SER A 839 8.64 -25.00 -9.89
C SER A 839 8.60 -25.10 -11.42
N ILE A 840 8.59 -26.31 -11.98
CA ILE A 840 8.40 -26.51 -13.43
C ILE A 840 6.99 -26.10 -13.85
N VAL A 841 5.96 -26.50 -13.11
CA VAL A 841 4.56 -26.11 -13.39
C VAL A 841 4.37 -24.60 -13.26
N ILE A 842 4.93 -23.99 -12.21
CA ILE A 842 4.90 -22.53 -12.00
C ILE A 842 5.67 -21.79 -13.10
N GLY A 843 6.83 -22.31 -13.53
CA GLY A 843 7.63 -21.74 -14.61
C GLY A 843 6.92 -21.75 -15.97
N LEU A 844 6.25 -22.86 -16.30
CA LEU A 844 5.41 -22.97 -17.49
C LEU A 844 4.21 -22.01 -17.44
N ALA A 845 3.54 -21.90 -16.29
CA ALA A 845 2.42 -20.97 -16.10
C ALA A 845 2.84 -19.50 -16.17
N LEU A 846 4.06 -19.17 -15.73
CA LEU A 846 4.62 -17.81 -15.74
C LEU A 846 5.39 -17.45 -17.01
N GLN A 847 5.57 -18.37 -17.98
CA GLN A 847 6.38 -18.14 -19.17
C GLN A 847 5.99 -16.85 -19.92
N ASN A 848 4.69 -16.64 -20.13
CA ASN A 848 4.15 -15.45 -20.81
C ASN A 848 4.16 -14.19 -19.93
N ALA A 849 4.30 -14.33 -18.61
CA ALA A 849 4.44 -13.20 -17.69
C ALA A 849 5.90 -12.74 -17.54
N VAL A 850 6.86 -13.66 -17.62
CA VAL A 850 8.30 -13.38 -17.45
C VAL A 850 8.93 -12.80 -18.71
N GLY A 851 8.49 -13.20 -19.92
CA GLY A 851 9.03 -12.66 -21.18
C GLY A 851 9.07 -11.13 -21.25
N PRO A 852 7.92 -10.42 -21.15
CA PRO A 852 7.87 -8.95 -21.20
C PRO A 852 8.69 -8.24 -20.11
N ILE A 853 8.88 -8.90 -18.96
CA ILE A 853 9.70 -8.41 -17.84
C ILE A 853 11.19 -8.45 -18.19
N VAL A 854 11.63 -9.55 -18.79
CA VAL A 854 13.02 -9.70 -19.28
C VAL A 854 13.30 -8.71 -20.40
N SER A 855 12.40 -8.60 -21.39
CA SER A 855 12.51 -7.60 -22.48
C SER A 855 12.61 -6.16 -21.95
N GLY A 856 11.79 -5.80 -20.95
CA GLY A 856 11.86 -4.50 -20.30
C GLY A 856 13.13 -4.25 -19.50
N LEU A 857 13.73 -5.29 -18.92
CA LEU A 857 15.02 -5.18 -18.25
C LEU A 857 16.16 -4.99 -19.28
N PHE A 858 16.11 -5.68 -20.42
CA PHE A 858 17.06 -5.47 -21.53
C PHE A 858 16.99 -4.05 -22.09
N LEU A 859 15.79 -3.52 -22.38
CA LEU A 859 15.63 -2.13 -22.85
C LEU A 859 16.23 -1.10 -21.87
N LEU A 860 16.09 -1.32 -20.55
CA LEU A 860 16.68 -0.46 -19.51
C LEU A 860 18.22 -0.55 -19.42
N PHE A 861 18.82 -1.65 -19.88
CA PHE A 861 20.27 -1.86 -19.90
C PHE A 861 20.91 -1.40 -21.21
N GLU A 862 20.39 -1.81 -22.37
CA GLU A 862 20.92 -1.49 -23.69
C GLU A 862 20.69 -0.03 -24.09
N GLN A 863 19.61 0.59 -23.59
CA GLN A 863 19.25 2.00 -23.81
C GLN A 863 19.26 2.40 -25.29
N PRO A 864 18.47 1.72 -26.16
CA PRO A 864 18.32 2.13 -27.56
C PRO A 864 17.79 3.57 -27.70
N PHE A 865 17.00 4.01 -26.72
CA PHE A 865 16.50 5.37 -26.52
C PHE A 865 16.64 5.80 -25.04
N ARG A 866 16.45 7.09 -24.77
CA ARG A 866 16.54 7.73 -23.44
C ARG A 866 15.28 8.52 -23.09
N LEU A 867 15.19 8.94 -21.82
CA LEU A 867 14.22 9.94 -21.37
C LEU A 867 14.44 11.25 -22.14
N GLY A 868 13.39 11.75 -22.77
CA GLY A 868 13.40 12.95 -23.62
C GLY A 868 13.51 12.69 -25.12
N ASP A 869 13.89 11.48 -25.56
CA ASP A 869 13.95 11.09 -26.98
C ASP A 869 12.54 11.02 -27.59
N TRP A 870 12.46 11.24 -28.91
CA TRP A 870 11.25 10.99 -29.70
C TRP A 870 11.27 9.59 -30.32
N LEU A 871 10.21 8.82 -30.08
CA LEU A 871 9.99 7.51 -30.67
C LEU A 871 8.83 7.52 -31.67
N ASP A 872 8.94 6.68 -32.69
CA ASP A 872 7.85 6.27 -33.55
C ASP A 872 7.79 4.72 -33.59
N THR A 873 6.67 4.16 -33.15
CA THR A 873 6.41 2.70 -33.14
C THR A 873 5.46 2.26 -34.26
N GLY A 874 5.18 3.13 -35.23
CA GLY A 874 4.15 2.96 -36.26
C GLY A 874 2.70 2.99 -35.76
N SER A 875 2.50 2.87 -34.45
CA SER A 875 1.21 2.94 -33.75
C SER A 875 1.15 4.05 -32.70
N VAL A 876 2.31 4.52 -32.24
CA VAL A 876 2.50 5.60 -31.28
C VAL A 876 3.69 6.43 -31.72
N ARG A 877 3.51 7.75 -31.86
CA ARG A 877 4.60 8.70 -32.08
C ARG A 877 4.54 9.78 -31.01
N GLY A 878 5.68 10.06 -30.38
CA GLY A 878 5.73 10.98 -29.25
C GLY A 878 7.05 10.96 -28.51
N ARG A 879 7.10 11.68 -27.37
CA ARG A 879 8.30 11.85 -26.56
C ARG A 879 8.32 10.91 -25.36
N VAL A 880 9.44 10.25 -25.12
CA VAL A 880 9.62 9.34 -23.96
C VAL A 880 9.74 10.16 -22.68
N ILE A 881 8.69 10.18 -21.86
CA ILE A 881 8.66 10.91 -20.58
C ILE A 881 8.98 10.01 -19.37
N GLU A 882 8.74 8.70 -19.47
CA GLU A 882 9.13 7.72 -18.46
C GLU A 882 9.54 6.40 -19.12
N VAL A 883 10.54 5.73 -18.55
CA VAL A 883 10.91 4.34 -18.89
C VAL A 883 10.94 3.55 -17.60
N ASN A 884 9.98 2.66 -17.39
CA ASN A 884 10.00 1.69 -16.31
C ASN A 884 10.24 0.27 -16.84
N TRP A 885 10.37 -0.69 -15.93
CA TRP A 885 10.73 -2.08 -16.23
C TRP A 885 9.63 -2.88 -16.94
N ARG A 886 8.39 -2.37 -17.00
CA ARG A 886 7.23 -3.03 -17.62
C ARG A 886 6.69 -2.30 -18.85
N ALA A 887 6.82 -0.98 -18.91
CA ALA A 887 6.33 -0.14 -20.00
C ALA A 887 7.16 1.16 -20.18
N VAL A 888 7.06 1.73 -21.38
CA VAL A 888 7.48 3.10 -21.70
C VAL A 888 6.25 4.00 -21.70
N HIS A 889 6.36 5.19 -21.13
CA HIS A 889 5.33 6.23 -21.23
C HIS A 889 5.76 7.24 -22.29
N ILE A 890 4.99 7.29 -23.38
CA ILE A 890 5.24 8.14 -24.53
C ILE A 890 4.17 9.24 -24.52
N ASP A 891 4.58 10.49 -24.36
CA ASP A 891 3.72 11.67 -24.47
C ASP A 891 3.48 11.99 -25.96
N THR A 892 2.21 11.93 -26.37
CA THR A 892 1.75 12.21 -27.74
C THR A 892 1.28 13.66 -27.92
N GLY A 893 1.45 14.52 -26.91
CA GLY A 893 0.91 15.88 -26.86
C GLY A 893 -0.59 15.93 -26.52
N ASN A 894 -1.37 14.98 -27.04
CA ASN A 894 -2.78 14.79 -26.69
C ASN A 894 -2.99 13.83 -25.48
N GLY A 895 -1.92 13.26 -24.94
CA GLY A 895 -1.97 12.37 -23.78
C GLY A 895 -0.79 11.41 -23.68
N ILE A 896 -0.69 10.73 -22.54
CA ILE A 896 0.39 9.78 -22.25
C ILE A 896 -0.05 8.37 -22.67
N GLN A 897 0.60 7.81 -23.66
CA GLN A 897 0.38 6.43 -24.10
C GLN A 897 1.37 5.46 -23.46
N ILE A 898 0.84 4.40 -22.84
CA ILE A 898 1.61 3.40 -22.09
C ILE A 898 1.88 2.21 -23.01
N VAL A 899 3.11 2.09 -23.52
CA VAL A 899 3.52 0.99 -24.42
C VAL A 899 4.22 -0.10 -23.62
N PRO A 900 3.70 -1.35 -23.57
CA PRO A 900 4.36 -2.45 -22.86
C PRO A 900 5.74 -2.78 -23.44
N ASN A 901 6.72 -3.03 -22.56
CA ASN A 901 8.10 -3.27 -22.97
C ASN A 901 8.30 -4.56 -23.78
N GLY A 902 7.45 -5.58 -23.57
CA GLY A 902 7.43 -6.76 -24.44
C GLY A 902 7.10 -6.36 -25.88
N SER A 903 5.96 -5.70 -26.08
CA SER A 903 5.51 -5.20 -27.39
C SER A 903 6.52 -4.24 -28.05
N LEU A 904 7.25 -3.44 -27.28
CA LEU A 904 8.29 -2.55 -27.82
C LEU A 904 9.62 -3.25 -28.15
N ALA A 905 9.89 -4.43 -27.58
CA ALA A 905 11.06 -5.25 -27.91
C ALA A 905 10.77 -6.27 -29.02
N ASP A 906 9.53 -6.76 -29.09
CA ASP A 906 9.06 -7.70 -30.13
C ASP A 906 8.78 -6.99 -31.47
N ALA A 907 8.57 -5.67 -31.48
CA ALA A 907 8.29 -4.85 -32.66
C ALA A 907 9.43 -3.86 -32.99
N SER A 908 9.58 -3.52 -34.28
CA SER A 908 10.50 -2.48 -34.72
C SER A 908 9.98 -1.07 -34.40
N PHE A 909 10.82 -0.24 -33.79
CA PHE A 909 10.56 1.19 -33.55
C PHE A 909 11.72 2.04 -34.09
N THR A 910 11.44 3.30 -34.39
CA THR A 910 12.41 4.30 -34.85
C THR A 910 12.66 5.32 -33.75
N ASN A 911 13.93 5.59 -33.41
CA ASN A 911 14.30 6.71 -32.55
C ASN A 911 14.61 7.95 -33.41
N LEU A 912 13.67 8.89 -33.45
CA LEU A 912 13.75 10.11 -34.26
C LEU A 912 14.81 11.09 -33.73
N SER A 913 15.19 10.98 -32.45
CA SER A 913 16.21 11.85 -31.81
C SER A 913 17.64 11.37 -31.98
N LYS A 914 17.88 10.27 -32.70
CA LYS A 914 19.21 9.64 -32.87
C LYS A 914 19.79 9.76 -34.28
N ALA A 915 19.11 10.49 -35.18
CA ALA A 915 19.57 10.74 -36.54
C ALA A 915 20.74 11.76 -36.56
N PRO A 916 21.77 11.60 -37.41
CA PRO A 916 22.95 12.48 -37.45
C PRO A 916 22.72 13.75 -38.31
N GLY A 917 21.51 14.31 -38.32
CA GLY A 917 21.12 15.47 -39.14
C GLY A 917 19.73 16.00 -38.75
N PRO A 918 19.30 17.13 -39.34
CA PRO A 918 18.00 17.73 -39.03
C PRO A 918 16.84 16.81 -39.41
N PHE A 919 15.71 16.95 -38.72
CA PHE A 919 14.52 16.17 -38.99
C PHE A 919 13.85 16.66 -40.27
N LEU A 920 13.62 15.75 -41.23
CA LEU A 920 12.95 16.08 -42.49
C LEU A 920 11.43 15.93 -42.34
N LEU A 921 10.74 17.06 -42.41
CA LEU A 921 9.29 17.18 -42.50
C LEU A 921 8.87 17.09 -43.97
N SER A 922 8.43 15.91 -44.41
CA SER A 922 7.91 15.67 -45.76
C SER A 922 6.40 15.92 -45.84
N SER A 923 5.96 16.67 -46.85
CA SER A 923 4.53 16.84 -47.20
C SER A 923 4.30 16.70 -48.70
N THR A 924 3.11 16.26 -49.11
CA THR A 924 2.68 16.17 -50.51
C THR A 924 1.51 17.12 -50.75
N LEU A 925 1.64 17.97 -51.75
CA LEU A 925 0.70 19.02 -52.12
C LEU A 925 0.17 18.78 -53.53
N THR A 926 -0.99 19.37 -53.86
CA THR A 926 -1.58 19.30 -55.19
C THR A 926 -1.75 20.72 -55.76
N PHE A 927 -1.47 20.87 -57.05
CA PHE A 927 -1.76 22.04 -57.88
C PHE A 927 -2.44 21.55 -59.18
N THR A 928 -3.03 22.42 -60.01
CA THR A 928 -3.50 21.95 -61.34
C THR A 928 -2.32 21.51 -62.23
N THR A 929 -2.62 20.68 -63.22
CA THR A 929 -1.69 20.30 -64.31
C THR A 929 -1.35 21.45 -65.25
N ASP A 930 -2.08 22.56 -65.20
CA ASP A 930 -1.84 23.75 -66.00
C ASP A 930 -0.72 24.65 -65.41
N ASP A 931 -0.48 24.52 -64.09
CA ASP A 931 0.58 25.24 -63.38
C ASP A 931 1.97 24.71 -63.78
N ALA A 932 2.86 25.63 -64.19
CA ALA A 932 4.20 25.29 -64.65
C ALA A 932 5.06 24.62 -63.55
N PRO A 933 5.52 23.35 -63.72
CA PRO A 933 6.14 22.60 -62.62
C PRO A 933 7.42 23.19 -62.04
N GLN A 934 8.15 24.02 -62.80
CA GLN A 934 9.34 24.70 -62.28
C GLN A 934 8.98 25.88 -61.38
N ASP A 935 7.87 26.56 -61.65
CA ASP A 935 7.42 27.73 -60.90
C ASP A 935 6.74 27.30 -59.60
N VAL A 936 5.97 26.20 -59.61
CA VAL A 936 5.49 25.53 -58.38
C VAL A 936 6.67 25.07 -57.51
N VAL A 937 7.66 24.38 -58.10
CA VAL A 937 8.87 23.95 -57.34
C VAL A 937 9.67 25.14 -56.81
N ARG A 938 9.68 26.29 -57.49
CA ARG A 938 10.31 27.53 -57.01
C ARG A 938 9.54 28.09 -55.82
N LEU A 939 8.21 28.28 -55.96
CA LEU A 939 7.32 28.76 -54.90
C LEU A 939 7.49 27.94 -53.61
N LEU A 940 7.38 26.61 -53.70
CA LEU A 940 7.48 25.72 -52.55
C LEU A 940 8.82 25.84 -51.82
N ARG A 941 9.92 26.03 -52.55
CA ARG A 941 11.25 26.24 -51.96
C ARG A 941 11.40 27.62 -51.35
N THR A 942 10.88 28.67 -51.98
CA THR A 942 10.93 30.04 -51.45
C THR A 942 10.18 30.12 -50.12
N VAL A 943 8.91 29.70 -50.09
CA VAL A 943 8.08 29.75 -48.86
C VAL A 943 8.69 28.90 -47.75
N ALA A 944 9.21 27.71 -48.06
CA ALA A 944 9.86 26.86 -47.06
C ALA A 944 11.22 27.39 -46.57
N ALA A 945 11.93 28.21 -47.35
CA ALA A 945 13.24 28.76 -47.01
C ALA A 945 13.17 29.97 -46.07
N GLU A 946 11.99 30.57 -45.88
CA GLU A 946 11.77 31.72 -45.00
C GLU A 946 11.14 31.33 -43.65
N LEU A 947 10.86 30.05 -43.43
CA LEU A 947 10.29 29.54 -42.18
C LEU A 947 11.28 29.70 -41.00
N PRO A 948 10.88 30.30 -39.86
CA PRO A 948 11.77 30.53 -38.72
C PRO A 948 12.17 29.24 -37.97
N MET A 949 11.55 28.10 -38.29
CA MET A 949 11.90 26.77 -37.75
C MET A 949 12.88 25.99 -38.64
N LEU A 950 13.31 26.53 -39.78
CA LEU A 950 14.23 25.86 -40.71
C LEU A 950 15.59 25.63 -40.01
N ALA A 951 16.09 24.41 -40.08
CA ALA A 951 17.36 24.02 -39.45
C ALA A 951 18.53 24.86 -39.98
N ARG A 952 19.40 25.34 -39.08
CA ARG A 952 20.46 26.31 -39.42
C ARG A 952 21.41 25.78 -40.50
N GLY A 953 21.45 26.46 -41.64
CA GLY A 953 22.31 26.11 -42.78
C GLY A 953 21.82 24.94 -43.64
N ALA A 954 20.62 24.42 -43.37
CA ALA A 954 19.93 23.48 -44.26
C ALA A 954 19.11 24.24 -45.33
N SER A 955 18.63 23.51 -46.35
CA SER A 955 17.80 24.05 -47.42
C SER A 955 16.64 23.11 -47.73
N PRO A 956 15.41 23.61 -47.97
CA PRO A 956 14.27 22.78 -48.32
C PRO A 956 14.38 22.24 -49.75
N ALA A 957 13.87 21.02 -49.97
CA ALA A 957 13.88 20.36 -51.26
C ALA A 957 12.45 20.09 -51.75
N ALA A 958 12.11 20.60 -52.94
CA ALA A 958 10.82 20.33 -53.59
C ALA A 958 11.00 19.65 -54.97
N TYR A 959 10.14 18.70 -55.30
CA TYR A 959 10.15 17.97 -56.57
C TYR A 959 8.73 17.51 -56.99
N PRO A 960 8.45 17.42 -58.31
CA PRO A 960 7.19 16.88 -58.80
C PRO A 960 7.13 15.35 -58.60
N VAL A 961 5.97 14.87 -58.15
CA VAL A 961 5.64 13.45 -58.01
C VAL A 961 4.75 12.97 -59.18
N GLY A 962 4.03 13.90 -59.82
CA GLY A 962 3.23 13.68 -61.02
C GLY A 962 1.73 13.88 -60.79
N GLY A 963 0.97 14.10 -61.87
CA GLY A 963 -0.49 14.32 -61.81
C GLY A 963 -0.89 15.52 -60.95
N GLY A 964 -0.21 16.66 -61.11
CA GLY A 964 -0.41 17.86 -60.30
C GLY A 964 0.21 17.80 -58.90
N LYS A 965 0.83 16.69 -58.49
CA LYS A 965 1.38 16.52 -57.14
C LYS A 965 2.86 16.83 -57.04
N TYR A 966 3.22 17.47 -55.93
CA TYR A 966 4.58 17.88 -55.59
C TYR A 966 4.88 17.49 -54.15
N GLN A 967 6.09 16.98 -53.89
CA GLN A 967 6.60 16.74 -52.54
C GLN A 967 7.54 17.89 -52.14
N ILE A 968 7.44 18.30 -50.89
CA ILE A 968 8.30 19.28 -50.22
C ILE A 968 8.86 18.63 -48.95
N ASP A 969 10.19 18.62 -48.82
CA ASP A 969 10.93 18.12 -47.67
C ASP A 969 11.59 19.32 -46.95
N ILE A 970 11.13 19.63 -45.73
CA ILE A 970 11.56 20.79 -44.94
C ILE A 970 12.43 20.32 -43.76
N PRO A 971 13.73 20.68 -43.70
CA PRO A 971 14.59 20.33 -42.56
C PRO A 971 14.34 21.23 -41.35
N VAL A 972 14.02 20.65 -40.19
CA VAL A 972 13.81 21.35 -38.90
C VAL A 972 14.71 20.78 -37.79
N ASP A 973 15.02 21.59 -36.78
CA ASP A 973 15.94 21.19 -35.70
C ASP A 973 15.34 20.13 -34.76
N SER A 974 14.01 20.05 -34.62
CA SER A 974 13.33 19.07 -33.76
C SER A 974 12.02 18.54 -34.38
N PRO A 975 11.70 17.23 -34.25
CA PRO A 975 10.39 16.68 -34.59
C PRO A 975 9.21 17.41 -33.92
N SER A 976 9.44 18.00 -32.73
CA SER A 976 8.43 18.77 -31.98
C SER A 976 8.00 20.07 -32.63
N GLN A 977 8.76 20.59 -33.61
CA GLN A 977 8.39 21.77 -34.39
C GLN A 977 7.55 21.40 -35.62
N GLY A 978 7.51 20.13 -36.01
CA GLY A 978 6.97 19.67 -37.30
C GLY A 978 5.57 20.18 -37.62
N ASP A 979 4.62 20.00 -36.71
CA ASP A 979 3.21 20.37 -36.94
C ASP A 979 3.03 21.89 -37.04
N GLN A 980 3.76 22.66 -36.21
CA GLN A 980 3.74 24.12 -36.24
C GLN A 980 4.39 24.66 -37.52
N THR A 981 5.51 24.06 -37.95
CA THR A 981 6.19 24.39 -39.21
C THR A 981 5.29 24.08 -40.40
N LEU A 982 4.61 22.93 -40.41
CA LEU A 982 3.69 22.56 -41.48
C LEU A 982 2.48 23.50 -41.55
N ALA A 983 1.87 23.85 -40.41
CA ALA A 983 0.75 24.78 -40.37
C ALA A 983 1.13 26.18 -40.87
N LEU A 984 2.27 26.72 -40.42
CA LEU A 984 2.77 28.02 -40.86
C LEU A 984 3.11 28.02 -42.35
N PHE A 985 3.80 26.97 -42.82
CA PHE A 985 4.12 26.77 -44.23
C PHE A 985 2.88 26.70 -45.12
N LEU A 986 1.86 25.93 -44.74
CA LEU A 986 0.60 25.84 -45.48
C LEU A 986 -0.14 27.19 -45.51
N THR A 987 -0.13 27.94 -44.41
CA THR A 987 -0.73 29.28 -44.32
C THR A 987 -0.05 30.26 -45.27
N TRP A 988 1.28 30.36 -45.23
CA TRP A 988 2.03 31.24 -46.13
C TRP A 988 1.94 30.78 -47.58
N LEU A 989 1.95 29.46 -47.84
CA LEU A 989 1.80 28.92 -49.19
C LEU A 989 0.43 29.25 -49.80
N TRP A 990 -0.65 29.24 -49.01
CA TRP A 990 -1.99 29.62 -49.47
C TRP A 990 -2.01 31.07 -50.00
N TYR A 991 -1.29 31.97 -49.33
CA TYR A 991 -1.12 33.36 -49.74
C TYR A 991 -0.17 33.50 -50.92
N ALA A 992 1.03 32.93 -50.83
CA ALA A 992 2.07 33.05 -51.83
C ALA A 992 1.70 32.41 -53.18
N ALA A 993 0.93 31.31 -53.18
CA ALA A 993 0.40 30.71 -54.40
C ALA A 993 -0.52 31.67 -55.15
N ARG A 994 -1.49 32.29 -54.46
CA ARG A 994 -2.40 33.28 -55.06
C ARG A 994 -1.66 34.55 -55.49
N ARG A 995 -0.67 35.02 -54.71
CA ARG A 995 0.20 36.14 -55.14
C ARG A 995 0.90 35.82 -56.47
N ALA A 996 1.37 34.59 -56.64
CA ALA A 996 2.09 34.09 -57.82
C ALA A 996 1.20 33.53 -58.96
N GLU A 997 -0.14 33.66 -58.87
CA GLU A 997 -1.11 33.13 -59.85
C GLU A 997 -1.00 31.61 -60.07
N LEU A 998 -0.67 30.87 -59.00
CA LEU A 998 -0.58 29.41 -58.94
C LEU A 998 -1.71 28.82 -58.08
N HIS A 999 -2.25 27.68 -58.52
CA HIS A 999 -3.58 27.21 -58.16
C HIS A 999 -3.51 26.00 -57.20
N LEU A 1000 -3.11 26.29 -55.96
CA LEU A 1000 -3.03 25.31 -54.87
C LEU A 1000 -4.37 24.59 -54.68
N ASP A 1001 -4.30 23.26 -54.48
CA ASP A 1001 -5.41 22.31 -54.35
C ASP A 1001 -6.41 22.30 -55.54
N GLY A 1002 -6.05 22.92 -56.67
CA GLY A 1002 -6.90 23.03 -57.85
C GLY A 1002 -7.94 24.15 -57.78
N ASP A 1003 -7.80 25.08 -56.84
CA ASP A 1003 -8.64 26.28 -56.76
C ASP A 1003 -8.26 27.28 -57.86
N LEU A 1004 -9.22 27.53 -58.77
CA LEU A 1004 -9.11 28.48 -59.89
C LEU A 1004 -9.78 29.84 -59.58
N THR A 1005 -10.14 30.12 -58.32
CA THR A 1005 -10.97 31.28 -57.94
C THR A 1005 -10.32 32.19 -56.89
N ASP A 1006 -9.71 33.30 -57.34
CA ASP A 1006 -9.34 34.41 -56.45
C ASP A 1006 -10.50 35.40 -56.28
N ASP A 1007 -11.35 35.12 -55.29
CA ASP A 1007 -12.47 35.98 -54.86
C ASP A 1007 -12.01 37.27 -54.12
N TYR A 1008 -10.69 37.47 -53.94
CA TYR A 1008 -10.14 38.61 -53.21
C TYR A 1008 -9.53 39.69 -54.12
N ARG A 1009 -8.80 39.31 -55.18
CA ARG A 1009 -8.18 40.21 -56.16
C ARG A 1009 -9.20 40.83 -57.15
N THR A 1010 -10.41 41.14 -56.70
CA THR A 1010 -11.45 41.76 -57.54
C THR A 1010 -11.18 43.26 -57.77
N PRO A 1011 -11.46 43.80 -58.98
CA PRO A 1011 -11.33 45.23 -59.27
C PRO A 1011 -12.12 46.11 -58.30
N GLU A 1012 -13.30 45.65 -57.86
CA GLU A 1012 -14.15 46.29 -56.86
C GLU A 1012 -13.42 46.51 -55.53
N ARG A 1013 -12.70 45.48 -55.05
CA ARG A 1013 -11.98 45.52 -53.78
C ARG A 1013 -10.68 46.31 -53.90
N LEU A 1014 -10.03 46.28 -55.06
CA LEU A 1014 -8.89 47.15 -55.35
C LEU A 1014 -9.30 48.63 -55.34
N ARG A 1015 -10.41 49.01 -55.98
CA ARG A 1015 -10.95 50.37 -55.89
C ARG A 1015 -11.26 50.78 -54.44
N GLU A 1016 -11.93 49.91 -53.68
CA GLU A 1016 -12.27 50.18 -52.28
C GLU A 1016 -11.03 50.42 -51.41
N LEU A 1017 -10.01 49.57 -51.51
CA LEU A 1017 -8.79 49.69 -50.71
C LEU A 1017 -7.88 50.81 -51.21
N LEU A 1018 -7.80 51.06 -52.52
CA LEU A 1018 -7.07 52.21 -53.08
C LEU A 1018 -7.68 53.54 -52.61
N ALA A 1019 -9.01 53.65 -52.57
CA ALA A 1019 -9.69 54.85 -52.05
C ALA A 1019 -9.33 55.13 -50.58
N ARG A 1020 -9.19 54.08 -49.74
CA ARG A 1020 -8.78 54.22 -48.33
C ARG A 1020 -7.36 54.76 -48.15
N VAL A 1021 -6.44 54.42 -49.06
CA VAL A 1021 -5.04 54.89 -49.04
C VAL A 1021 -4.76 56.06 -50.00
N ALA A 1022 -5.79 56.56 -50.70
CA ALA A 1022 -5.64 57.58 -51.74
C ALA A 1022 -4.99 58.86 -51.20
N ALA A 1023 -5.39 59.30 -50.00
CA ALA A 1023 -4.81 60.48 -49.34
C ALA A 1023 -3.29 60.34 -49.12
N THR A 1024 -2.82 59.14 -48.76
CA THR A 1024 -1.39 58.82 -48.58
C THR A 1024 -0.61 58.92 -49.88
N LEU A 1025 -1.19 58.44 -50.97
CA LEU A 1025 -0.64 58.58 -52.33
C LEU A 1025 -0.95 59.96 -52.97
N HIS A 1026 -1.59 60.87 -52.20
CA HIS A 1026 -2.13 62.17 -52.62
C HIS A 1026 -3.15 62.12 -53.79
N ILE A 1027 -3.64 60.93 -54.15
CA ILE A 1027 -4.58 60.68 -55.27
C ILE A 1027 -5.93 61.35 -54.98
N ALA A 1028 -6.50 62.02 -55.98
CA ALA A 1028 -7.82 62.64 -55.90
C ALA A 1028 -8.93 61.59 -56.16
N GLU A 1029 -10.11 61.77 -55.57
CA GLU A 1029 -11.21 60.78 -55.65
C GLU A 1029 -11.64 60.44 -57.08
N ASP A 1030 -11.49 61.39 -58.03
CA ASP A 1030 -11.78 61.22 -59.45
C ASP A 1030 -10.66 60.52 -60.25
N GLU A 1031 -9.42 60.50 -59.74
CA GLU A 1031 -8.29 59.75 -60.32
C GLU A 1031 -8.24 58.27 -59.84
N VAL A 1032 -9.00 57.88 -58.82
CA VAL A 1032 -8.92 56.52 -58.23
C VAL A 1032 -9.18 55.42 -59.26
N GLU A 1033 -10.09 55.63 -60.23
CA GLU A 1033 -10.35 54.66 -61.31
C GLU A 1033 -9.17 54.53 -62.30
N GLU A 1034 -8.46 55.63 -62.58
CA GLU A 1034 -7.26 55.62 -63.43
C GLU A 1034 -6.17 54.75 -62.79
N PHE A 1035 -5.90 54.97 -61.50
CA PHE A 1035 -4.85 54.25 -60.78
C PHE A 1035 -5.24 52.82 -60.38
N ALA A 1036 -6.52 52.54 -60.13
CA ALA A 1036 -7.00 51.17 -59.87
C ALA A 1036 -6.75 50.23 -61.07
N SER A 1037 -6.75 50.75 -62.30
CA SER A 1037 -6.43 49.96 -63.51
C SER A 1037 -4.94 49.59 -63.64
N ARG A 1038 -4.06 50.13 -62.78
CA ARG A 1038 -2.59 50.03 -62.87
C ARG A 1038 -1.91 49.63 -61.55
N ALA A 1039 -2.68 49.32 -60.51
CA ALA A 1039 -2.22 48.83 -59.21
C ALA A 1039 -2.63 47.36 -59.01
N THR A 1040 -2.11 46.70 -57.98
CA THR A 1040 -2.49 45.32 -57.60
C THR A 1040 -2.79 45.21 -56.11
N LEU A 1041 -3.55 44.17 -55.72
CA LEU A 1041 -3.69 43.76 -54.32
C LEU A 1041 -2.76 42.58 -54.00
N GLU A 1042 -2.09 42.66 -52.87
CA GLU A 1042 -1.24 41.58 -52.36
C GLU A 1042 -1.58 41.29 -50.90
N ARG A 1043 -1.61 40.01 -50.53
CA ARG A 1043 -1.90 39.56 -49.17
C ARG A 1043 -0.75 38.74 -48.61
N TYR A 1044 -0.45 38.98 -47.35
CA TYR A 1044 0.58 38.28 -46.59
C TYR A 1044 -0.03 37.75 -45.29
N GLY A 1045 0.27 36.50 -44.94
CA GLY A 1045 -0.21 35.87 -43.72
C GLY A 1045 0.59 36.33 -42.49
N ALA A 1046 -0.01 36.24 -41.31
CA ALA A 1046 0.71 36.54 -40.06
C ALA A 1046 2.06 35.78 -39.97
N GLY A 1047 3.12 36.51 -39.61
CA GLY A 1047 4.50 36.04 -39.55
C GLY A 1047 5.26 36.03 -40.89
N GLU A 1048 4.60 36.19 -42.04
CA GLU A 1048 5.23 36.12 -43.36
C GLU A 1048 6.14 37.33 -43.63
N THR A 1049 7.26 37.13 -44.33
CA THR A 1049 8.15 38.23 -44.72
C THR A 1049 7.57 38.96 -45.93
N ILE A 1050 7.23 40.23 -45.76
CA ILE A 1050 6.68 41.11 -46.80
C ILE A 1050 7.81 41.73 -47.63
N GLN A 1051 8.87 42.18 -46.94
CA GLN A 1051 10.01 42.89 -47.52
C GLN A 1051 11.29 42.35 -46.90
N ARG A 1052 12.36 42.21 -47.70
CA ARG A 1052 13.66 41.70 -47.24
C ARG A 1052 14.78 42.68 -47.55
N ALA A 1053 15.63 42.96 -46.55
CA ALA A 1053 16.84 43.75 -46.74
C ALA A 1053 17.80 43.12 -47.77
N GLY A 1054 18.56 43.96 -48.48
CA GLY A 1054 19.49 43.59 -49.55
C GLY A 1054 18.87 43.51 -50.95
N GLY A 1055 17.55 43.33 -51.06
CA GLY A 1055 16.82 43.35 -52.33
C GLY A 1055 16.59 44.76 -52.88
N ILE A 1056 16.39 44.89 -54.19
CA ILE A 1056 15.85 46.09 -54.83
C ILE A 1056 14.37 45.80 -55.14
N PRO A 1057 13.41 46.66 -54.74
CA PRO A 1057 11.99 46.42 -54.96
C PRO A 1057 11.51 47.02 -56.31
N ASP A 1058 10.73 46.25 -57.06
CA ASP A 1058 10.16 46.66 -58.37
C ASP A 1058 8.84 47.46 -58.25
N SER A 1059 8.37 47.69 -57.02
CA SER A 1059 7.12 48.39 -56.70
C SER A 1059 7.13 48.94 -55.26
N THR A 1060 6.24 49.88 -54.97
CA THR A 1060 5.98 50.41 -53.62
C THR A 1060 4.58 50.01 -53.19
N GLY A 1061 4.45 49.41 -52.01
CA GLY A 1061 3.15 49.07 -51.40
C GLY A 1061 2.74 50.07 -50.33
N VAL A 1062 1.43 50.25 -50.15
CA VAL A 1062 0.85 50.94 -48.98
C VAL A 1062 -0.07 49.97 -48.25
N ILE A 1063 0.08 49.86 -46.92
CA ILE A 1063 -0.74 48.99 -46.08
C ILE A 1063 -2.17 49.55 -46.05
N ALA A 1064 -3.14 48.78 -46.57
CA ALA A 1064 -4.56 49.14 -46.56
C ALA A 1064 -5.34 48.41 -45.45
N VAL A 1065 -4.86 47.24 -45.01
CA VAL A 1065 -5.40 46.46 -43.88
C VAL A 1065 -4.24 45.73 -43.18
N GLY A 1066 -4.30 45.62 -41.86
CA GLY A 1066 -3.35 44.86 -41.04
C GLY A 1066 -2.18 45.69 -40.50
N GLU A 1067 -1.26 44.99 -39.85
CA GLU A 1067 -0.09 45.54 -39.16
C GLU A 1067 1.15 44.69 -39.45
N ALA A 1068 2.31 45.33 -39.57
CA ALA A 1068 3.60 44.69 -39.77
C ALA A 1068 4.66 45.25 -38.81
N ARG A 1069 5.80 44.56 -38.68
CA ARG A 1069 6.98 45.01 -37.94
C ARG A 1069 8.09 45.39 -38.93
N LEU A 1070 8.71 46.55 -38.71
CA LEU A 1070 9.89 47.00 -39.45
C LEU A 1070 11.14 46.58 -38.68
N ASP A 1071 12.03 45.83 -39.33
CA ASP A 1071 13.28 45.32 -38.73
C ASP A 1071 14.50 45.83 -39.51
N ALA A 1072 15.56 46.22 -38.80
CA ALA A 1072 16.91 46.32 -39.35
C ALA A 1072 17.61 44.95 -39.30
N VAL A 1073 18.67 44.79 -40.10
CA VAL A 1073 19.55 43.61 -40.04
C VAL A 1073 20.86 44.02 -39.37
N ALA A 1074 21.26 43.30 -38.32
CA ALA A 1074 22.54 43.49 -37.62
C ALA A 1074 23.70 42.82 -38.38
N GLU A 1075 24.96 43.15 -38.02
CA GLU A 1075 26.17 42.54 -38.60
C GLU A 1075 26.22 41.00 -38.45
N ASP A 1076 25.53 40.41 -37.46
CA ASP A 1076 25.43 38.96 -37.24
C ASP A 1076 24.27 38.30 -38.00
N GLY A 1077 23.48 39.08 -38.75
CA GLY A 1077 22.29 38.62 -39.47
C GLY A 1077 21.01 38.55 -38.63
N SER A 1078 21.01 38.97 -37.37
CA SER A 1078 19.80 39.06 -36.55
C SER A 1078 18.88 40.22 -36.97
N LEU A 1079 17.57 40.07 -36.70
CA LEU A 1079 16.56 41.10 -36.96
C LEU A 1079 16.35 41.97 -35.71
N LEU A 1080 16.64 43.27 -35.84
CA LEU A 1080 16.50 44.28 -34.80
C LEU A 1080 15.20 45.08 -35.04
N PRO A 1081 14.19 45.01 -34.16
CA PRO A 1081 12.93 45.70 -34.37
C PRO A 1081 13.08 47.22 -34.24
N LEU A 1082 12.71 47.95 -35.30
CA LEU A 1082 12.71 49.41 -35.37
C LEU A 1082 11.36 50.03 -35.01
N GLY A 1083 10.27 49.27 -35.19
CA GLY A 1083 8.91 49.73 -34.91
C GLY A 1083 7.84 48.88 -35.58
N GLN A 1084 6.59 49.31 -35.48
CA GLN A 1084 5.44 48.74 -36.19
C GLN A 1084 5.04 49.67 -37.35
N LEU A 1085 4.48 49.07 -38.40
CA LEU A 1085 3.89 49.74 -39.56
C LEU A 1085 2.39 49.43 -39.58
N GLY A 1086 1.56 50.46 -39.68
CA GLY A 1086 0.10 50.34 -39.66
C GLY A 1086 -0.56 50.65 -41.00
N VAL A 1087 -1.88 50.78 -41.01
CA VAL A 1087 -2.61 51.27 -42.20
C VAL A 1087 -2.10 52.68 -42.58
N ASN A 1088 -1.87 52.89 -43.88
CA ASN A 1088 -1.18 54.03 -44.50
C ASN A 1088 0.36 54.07 -44.38
N ASP A 1089 1.02 53.09 -43.77
CA ASP A 1089 2.49 52.98 -43.91
C ASP A 1089 2.91 52.44 -45.28
N TYR A 1090 4.05 52.95 -45.76
CA TYR A 1090 4.71 52.51 -46.98
C TYR A 1090 5.62 51.30 -46.77
N ILE A 1091 5.71 50.45 -47.80
CA ILE A 1091 6.67 49.34 -47.96
C ILE A 1091 7.30 49.46 -49.36
N GLY A 1092 8.57 49.08 -49.54
CA GLY A 1092 9.24 49.12 -50.85
C GLY A 1092 9.74 50.51 -51.28
N LEU A 1093 9.79 51.50 -50.37
CA LEU A 1093 10.08 52.92 -50.67
C LEU A 1093 11.30 53.18 -51.59
N THR A 1094 12.34 52.35 -51.57
CA THR A 1094 13.54 52.52 -52.42
C THR A 1094 13.30 52.15 -53.89
N ALA A 1095 12.11 51.68 -54.27
CA ALA A 1095 11.76 51.34 -55.66
C ALA A 1095 11.91 52.55 -56.60
N LEU A 1096 11.60 53.75 -56.09
CA LEU A 1096 11.74 55.02 -56.82
C LEU A 1096 13.22 55.46 -56.99
N THR A 1097 14.14 54.98 -56.14
CA THR A 1097 15.57 55.34 -56.19
C THR A 1097 16.45 54.23 -56.77
N GLY A 1098 15.93 53.00 -56.89
CA GLY A 1098 16.72 51.82 -57.25
C GLY A 1098 17.70 51.37 -56.17
N GLU A 1099 17.63 51.92 -54.95
CA GLU A 1099 18.51 51.52 -53.85
C GLU A 1099 18.11 50.16 -53.25
N LYS A 1100 19.12 49.41 -52.78
CA LYS A 1100 18.89 48.23 -51.93
C LYS A 1100 18.13 48.62 -50.66
N LEU A 1101 17.16 47.80 -50.29
CA LEU A 1101 16.45 47.89 -49.03
C LEU A 1101 17.41 47.63 -47.85
N PHE A 1102 17.43 48.52 -46.87
CA PHE A 1102 18.23 48.41 -45.64
C PHE A 1102 17.38 47.93 -44.44
N THR A 1103 16.13 47.52 -44.69
CA THR A 1103 15.19 47.00 -43.68
C THR A 1103 14.40 45.82 -44.24
N SER A 1104 13.99 44.92 -43.36
CA SER A 1104 13.00 43.88 -43.62
C SER A 1104 11.66 44.28 -43.01
N VAL A 1105 10.55 43.73 -43.52
CA VAL A 1105 9.21 43.92 -42.96
C VAL A 1105 8.53 42.56 -42.84
N VAL A 1106 8.00 42.27 -41.65
CA VAL A 1106 7.35 40.99 -41.31
C VAL A 1106 5.91 41.26 -40.88
N ALA A 1107 4.95 40.53 -41.43
CA ALA A 1107 3.54 40.66 -41.07
C ALA A 1107 3.29 40.28 -39.60
N LEU A 1108 2.58 41.10 -38.82
CA LEU A 1108 2.15 40.78 -37.46
C LEU A 1108 0.73 40.21 -37.42
N THR A 1109 -0.12 40.71 -38.31
CA THR A 1109 -1.46 40.18 -38.62
C THR A 1109 -1.54 39.85 -40.11
N ASP A 1110 -2.69 39.42 -40.62
CA ASP A 1110 -2.86 39.24 -42.07
C ASP A 1110 -2.90 40.61 -42.77
N VAL A 1111 -1.82 40.95 -43.49
CA VAL A 1111 -1.62 42.26 -44.13
C VAL A 1111 -2.15 42.25 -45.55
N THR A 1112 -2.83 43.33 -45.94
CA THR A 1112 -3.22 43.59 -47.34
C THR A 1112 -2.58 44.89 -47.82
N LEU A 1113 -1.79 44.78 -48.90
CA LEU A 1113 -1.14 45.89 -49.58
C LEU A 1113 -1.89 46.29 -50.84
N VAL A 1114 -1.93 47.60 -51.09
CA VAL A 1114 -2.15 48.18 -52.42
C VAL A 1114 -0.76 48.44 -53.01
N THR A 1115 -0.38 47.65 -54.01
CA THR A 1115 0.96 47.67 -54.60
C THR A 1115 0.97 48.46 -55.91
N VAL A 1116 1.89 49.43 -56.02
CA VAL A 1116 2.01 50.38 -57.13
C VAL A 1116 3.35 50.17 -57.85
N PRO A 1117 3.36 49.72 -59.12
CA PRO A 1117 4.59 49.52 -59.89
C PRO A 1117 5.38 50.82 -60.10
N VAL A 1118 6.72 50.73 -60.17
CA VAL A 1118 7.60 51.91 -60.33
C VAL A 1118 7.19 52.87 -61.47
N PRO A 1119 6.82 52.43 -62.69
CA PRO A 1119 6.40 53.34 -63.75
C PRO A 1119 5.12 54.14 -63.45
N VAL A 1120 4.27 53.64 -62.55
CA VAL A 1120 3.06 54.34 -62.07
C VAL A 1120 3.42 55.30 -60.94
N LEU A 1121 4.34 54.89 -60.05
CA LEU A 1121 4.85 55.73 -58.96
C LEU A 1121 5.66 56.92 -59.49
N GLU A 1122 6.51 56.73 -60.51
CA GLU A 1122 7.21 57.82 -61.21
C GLU A 1122 6.23 58.85 -61.79
N GLU A 1123 5.09 58.39 -62.32
CA GLU A 1123 4.08 59.28 -62.89
C GLU A 1123 3.35 60.04 -61.78
N LEU A 1124 2.93 59.37 -60.71
CA LEU A 1124 2.34 59.99 -59.52
C LEU A 1124 3.26 61.06 -58.93
N VAL A 1125 4.53 60.73 -58.72
CA VAL A 1125 5.58 61.63 -58.21
C VAL A 1125 5.83 62.82 -59.15
N ARG A 1126 5.75 62.61 -60.47
CA ARG A 1126 5.90 63.67 -61.47
C ARG A 1126 4.68 64.60 -61.55
N ARG A 1127 3.47 64.06 -61.37
CA ARG A 1127 2.24 64.85 -61.16
C ARG A 1127 2.28 65.59 -59.81
N ARG A 1128 2.90 64.99 -58.78
CA ARG A 1128 2.87 65.46 -57.38
C ARG A 1128 4.25 65.48 -56.70
N PRO A 1129 5.06 66.54 -56.87
CA PRO A 1129 6.40 66.64 -56.26
C PRO A 1129 6.45 66.59 -54.71
N LEU A 1130 5.32 66.78 -54.02
CA LEU A 1130 5.24 66.62 -52.56
C LEU A 1130 5.39 65.15 -52.13
N LEU A 1131 4.77 64.22 -52.86
CA LEU A 1131 4.88 62.77 -52.62
C LEU A 1131 6.35 62.31 -52.69
N ALA A 1132 7.13 62.86 -53.64
CA ALA A 1132 8.58 62.61 -53.75
C ALA A 1132 9.33 62.97 -52.45
N ARG A 1133 8.96 64.11 -51.85
CA ARG A 1133 9.60 64.65 -50.64
C ARG A 1133 9.23 63.83 -49.41
N GLU A 1134 7.97 63.43 -49.28
CA GLU A 1134 7.49 62.61 -48.17
C GLU A 1134 8.08 61.18 -48.20
N ILE A 1135 8.15 60.58 -49.40
CA ILE A 1135 8.88 59.32 -49.64
C ILE A 1135 10.34 59.46 -49.23
N GLY A 1136 11.05 60.50 -49.71
CA GLY A 1136 12.45 60.75 -49.36
C GLY A 1136 12.68 60.95 -47.86
N GLN A 1137 11.84 61.76 -47.20
CA GLN A 1137 11.90 61.97 -45.76
C GLN A 1137 11.62 60.69 -44.96
N THR A 1138 10.71 59.82 -45.43
CA THR A 1138 10.44 58.53 -44.80
C THR A 1138 11.62 57.57 -44.96
N ILE A 1139 12.30 57.57 -46.12
CA ILE A 1139 13.54 56.82 -46.34
C ILE A 1139 14.63 57.29 -45.37
N ASP A 1140 14.94 58.60 -45.34
CA ASP A 1140 15.97 59.18 -44.46
C ASP A 1140 15.69 58.89 -42.97
N ASN A 1141 14.42 59.01 -42.54
CA ASN A 1141 14.01 58.72 -41.16
C ASN A 1141 14.23 57.24 -40.81
N ARG A 1142 13.74 56.30 -41.63
CA ARG A 1142 13.93 54.86 -41.41
C ARG A 1142 15.42 54.47 -41.45
N LYS A 1143 16.22 55.14 -42.28
CA LYS A 1143 17.68 54.95 -42.38
C LYS A 1143 18.38 55.39 -41.09
N ALA A 1144 18.03 56.57 -40.57
CA ALA A 1144 18.54 57.06 -39.28
C ALA A 1144 18.09 56.19 -38.08
N MET A 1145 16.90 55.56 -38.15
CA MET A 1145 16.47 54.58 -37.14
C MET A 1145 17.31 53.31 -37.18
N ALA A 1146 17.58 52.75 -38.38
CA ALA A 1146 18.44 51.58 -38.55
C ALA A 1146 19.88 51.84 -38.08
N GLU A 1147 20.47 52.98 -38.43
CA GLU A 1147 21.82 53.38 -37.96
C GLU A 1147 21.88 53.51 -36.42
N ARG A 1148 20.84 54.05 -35.77
CA ARG A 1148 20.78 54.15 -34.29
C ARG A 1148 20.61 52.81 -33.59
N ALA A 1149 19.91 51.86 -34.23
CA ALA A 1149 19.73 50.51 -33.68
C ALA A 1149 20.98 49.63 -33.79
N GLY A 1150 21.99 50.04 -34.57
CA GLY A 1150 23.18 49.23 -34.85
C GLY A 1150 23.00 48.25 -36.02
N GLY A 1151 22.05 48.52 -36.93
CA GLY A 1151 21.92 47.76 -38.18
C GLY A 1151 22.97 48.16 -39.23
N ASP A 1152 23.33 47.23 -40.12
CA ASP A 1152 24.26 47.54 -41.23
C ASP A 1152 23.52 48.26 -42.37
N VAL A 1153 23.93 49.50 -42.61
CA VAL A 1153 23.41 50.39 -43.67
C VAL A 1153 24.52 50.70 -44.71
N SER A 1154 25.72 50.13 -44.54
CA SER A 1154 26.99 50.62 -45.11
C SER A 1154 27.10 50.54 -46.63
N GLU A 1155 26.51 49.53 -47.28
CA GLU A 1155 26.53 49.38 -48.74
C GLU A 1155 25.85 50.56 -49.50
N THR A 1156 24.91 51.27 -48.88
CA THR A 1156 24.10 52.31 -49.56
C THR A 1156 24.83 53.64 -49.78
N ARG A 1157 26.14 53.75 -49.50
CA ARG A 1157 26.91 55.00 -49.72
C ARG A 1157 27.37 55.24 -51.15
N GLY A 1158 27.16 54.28 -52.06
CA GLY A 1158 27.68 54.32 -53.43
C GLY A 1158 26.67 54.75 -54.50
N LEU A 1159 26.23 56.02 -54.52
CA LEU A 1159 25.82 56.78 -55.74
C LEU A 1159 25.22 58.18 -55.40
N ARG A 1160 26.07 59.14 -55.00
CA ARG A 1160 25.74 60.58 -55.14
C ARG A 1160 26.37 61.13 -56.43
N ARG A 1161 25.56 61.29 -57.48
CA ARG A 1161 25.85 62.10 -58.68
C ARG A 1161 24.57 62.66 -59.28
#